data_AF-A0A9E3V974-F1
#
_entry.id   AF-A0A9E3V974-F1
#
_cell.length_a   1.000
_cell.length_b   1.000
_cell.length_c   1.000
_cell.angle_alpha   90.00
_cell.angle_beta   90.00
_cell.angle_gamma   90.00
#
_symmetry.space_group_name_H-M   'P 1'
#
loop_
_entity.id
_entity.type
_entity.pdbx_description
1 polymer ?
#
loop_
_entity_poly.entity_id
_entity_poly.type
_entity_poly.pdbx_seq_one_letter_code
_entity_poly.pdbx_strand_id
1 'polypeptide(L)'
;MSKRLTSCLLVCTLAACGGGGGTASGGGAASSGGGNASSGGGSAGGGNASSGGGSASGGGSASGGGSASGGGSASGGGTGGAGMTGDTCTTADTLTAGVTMGTLEGYANDYGAGMGCTGTSGADRAYRVLIPAGQRLTATVTPTKPGFNPSINVVAGPASACAATPRVCLASDDSGPSTAVNRVDTVNSGSAELEVFVVVETTNTVGLGTFDLSITLAAPPGGDRCEQPEALAAGAAVQGDLAGLFNDYSGAGTGTPCASPSTGPDKVYSVDVPAGMRATVTVTPSTSLNTNLSLVADAAACTARVCLSSSNSGSLSGNPDVITYSNVTGATKTVLVVVDASVAMPATTTFSIAVVFDTPPAGDLCTGAPSLAAGVPQTAQSLSGFVNDYGSGTNCASTTSGPDRAYSVSVSANSQATVTLTPDAGFNPTLSAVAGPAAVCGAVPRSCVSSADQGGSGQPDVLKLSNPTGAAKEFFVVVDSSSFSAAGLFDLSSVEAPIPAGDVCENAPAAITADTTLFHESTVGLANDYGSGTGCTGNAGPDRAYEVQVGPNQRLTAQLAAIADGGVPQWDPTLSLVAGPASACSAQPRVCLGNSNRSGSGLTETATVANTGASAQSYFLVADGASSSSAGQYDLKLTFGAIAAGDICANATPVMNGTMLTMESSAGMANDYSQPSASCFGVFSGGPDRVYSISIPAGQTLTVDAVPMAQSGSDPSIYLVKQPASNCTVTPTCIAGEDNGVANDPEKLVYKNATTGALDVFIVIDTYSTTVPNNYTLKITLAP
;
A
#
# COMPACT_ATOMS: atom_id res chain seq x y z
N MET A 1 -24.61 6.06 69.60
CA MET A 1 -25.98 6.44 69.18
C MET A 1 -26.23 5.90 67.79
N SER A 2 -27.34 5.18 67.64
CA SER A 2 -27.76 4.41 66.46
C SER A 2 -27.85 5.19 65.16
N LYS A 3 -27.56 4.52 64.03
CA LYS A 3 -28.55 4.24 62.96
C LYS A 3 -28.02 3.23 61.94
N ARG A 4 -28.86 2.21 61.68
CA ARG A 4 -28.80 1.21 60.58
C ARG A 4 -29.58 1.74 59.38
N LEU A 5 -29.19 1.36 58.15
CA LEU A 5 -30.08 1.09 57.00
C LEU A 5 -29.27 0.29 55.94
N THR A 6 -29.46 -1.03 55.81
CA THR A 6 -30.41 -1.77 54.94
C THR A 6 -29.89 -1.93 53.49
N SER A 7 -29.28 -3.09 53.20
CA SER A 7 -29.00 -3.59 51.85
C SER A 7 -30.24 -4.23 51.23
N CYS A 8 -30.54 -3.89 49.98
CA CYS A 8 -31.52 -4.56 49.15
C CYS A 8 -30.77 -5.46 48.16
N LEU A 9 -31.00 -6.77 48.23
CA LEU A 9 -30.44 -7.79 47.34
C LEU A 9 -31.49 -8.08 46.28
N LEU A 10 -31.24 -7.70 45.02
CA LEU A 10 -32.10 -8.03 43.89
C LEU A 10 -31.48 -9.21 43.13
N VAL A 11 -32.10 -10.38 43.30
CA VAL A 11 -31.87 -11.59 42.51
C VAL A 11 -32.65 -11.41 41.20
N CYS A 12 -31.95 -11.47 40.06
CA CYS A 12 -32.58 -11.57 38.75
C CYS A 12 -32.02 -12.78 38.01
N THR A 13 -32.84 -13.82 37.93
CA THR A 13 -32.70 -15.00 37.06
C THR A 13 -32.91 -14.60 35.61
N LEU A 14 -31.97 -14.91 34.71
CA LEU A 14 -32.23 -14.93 33.27
C LEU A 14 -32.25 -16.35 32.73
N ALA A 15 -33.34 -16.63 32.03
CA ALA A 15 -33.72 -17.89 31.43
C ALA A 15 -32.99 -18.13 30.11
N ALA A 16 -32.76 -19.42 29.84
CA ALA A 16 -32.35 -19.94 28.55
C ALA A 16 -33.46 -19.73 27.49
N CYS A 17 -33.06 -19.30 26.30
CA CYS A 17 -33.82 -19.54 25.08
C CYS A 17 -32.84 -20.02 23.99
N GLY A 18 -33.07 -21.23 23.52
CA GLY A 18 -32.48 -21.76 22.30
C GLY A 18 -33.25 -21.26 21.08
N GLY A 19 -32.53 -21.16 19.96
CA GLY A 19 -33.10 -20.91 18.64
C GLY A 19 -32.04 -21.15 17.58
N GLY A 20 -32.14 -22.28 16.89
CA GLY A 20 -31.27 -22.64 15.78
C GLY A 20 -31.65 -21.93 14.47
N GLY A 21 -30.71 -21.91 13.55
CA GLY A 21 -30.91 -21.46 12.17
C GLY A 21 -29.61 -21.59 11.37
N GLY A 22 -29.43 -22.72 10.71
CA GLY A 22 -28.38 -22.89 9.72
C GLY A 22 -28.82 -22.35 8.35
N THR A 23 -27.88 -21.78 7.59
CA THR A 23 -27.86 -21.82 6.12
C THR A 23 -26.41 -21.84 5.64
N ALA A 24 -26.19 -22.54 4.53
CA ALA A 24 -24.91 -22.87 3.95
C ALA A 24 -24.68 -22.13 2.61
N SER A 25 -23.40 -22.02 2.26
CA SER A 25 -22.80 -21.90 0.91
C SER A 25 -22.87 -20.55 0.18
N GLY A 26 -21.70 -20.14 -0.34
CA GLY A 26 -21.57 -19.07 -1.32
C GLY A 26 -20.18 -18.42 -1.43
N GLY A 27 -19.07 -19.18 -1.30
CA GLY A 27 -17.72 -18.65 -1.52
C GLY A 27 -17.34 -18.68 -3.00
N GLY A 28 -17.41 -17.54 -3.69
CA GLY A 28 -16.87 -17.35 -5.03
C GLY A 28 -15.40 -16.94 -4.95
N ALA A 29 -14.50 -17.79 -5.46
CA ALA A 29 -13.08 -17.49 -5.60
C ALA A 29 -12.85 -16.60 -6.84
N ALA A 30 -12.21 -15.45 -6.65
CA ALA A 30 -11.68 -14.63 -7.74
C ALA A 30 -10.23 -15.04 -8.01
N SER A 31 -9.98 -15.55 -9.22
CA SER A 31 -8.68 -15.91 -9.76
C SER A 31 -7.94 -14.66 -10.26
N SER A 32 -6.78 -14.34 -9.68
CA SER A 32 -5.83 -13.37 -10.25
C SER A 32 -4.77 -14.09 -11.09
N GLY A 33 -4.92 -14.02 -12.41
CA GLY A 33 -3.89 -14.45 -13.36
C GLY A 33 -2.87 -13.34 -13.58
N GLY A 34 -1.68 -13.48 -13.00
CA GLY A 34 -0.52 -12.63 -13.29
C GLY A 34 0.44 -13.34 -14.26
N GLY A 35 0.43 -12.95 -15.53
CA GLY A 35 1.41 -13.39 -16.52
C GLY A 35 2.61 -12.45 -16.54
N ASN A 36 3.78 -12.94 -16.12
CA ASN A 36 5.06 -12.24 -16.25
C ASN A 36 5.73 -12.69 -17.56
N ALA A 37 5.95 -11.75 -18.49
CA ALA A 37 6.75 -11.99 -19.69
C ALA A 37 8.18 -11.51 -19.45
N SER A 38 9.10 -12.46 -19.45
CA SER A 38 10.55 -12.25 -19.49
C SER A 38 10.98 -11.79 -20.88
N SER A 39 11.90 -10.82 -20.94
CA SER A 39 12.83 -10.71 -22.06
C SER A 39 14.17 -10.21 -21.54
N GLY A 40 15.19 -11.02 -21.76
CA GLY A 40 16.58 -10.70 -21.47
C GLY A 40 17.34 -10.30 -22.72
N GLY A 41 18.36 -9.47 -22.50
CA GLY A 41 19.68 -9.63 -23.11
C GLY A 41 19.92 -9.02 -24.50
N GLY A 42 20.93 -8.14 -24.58
CA GLY A 42 21.67 -7.92 -25.83
C GLY A 42 22.39 -6.58 -25.95
N SER A 43 23.64 -6.52 -25.49
CA SER A 43 24.57 -5.39 -25.69
C SER A 43 25.20 -5.36 -27.09
N ALA A 44 25.37 -4.16 -27.66
CA ALA A 44 26.45 -3.67 -28.55
C ALA A 44 26.03 -2.27 -29.04
N GLY A 45 26.84 -1.21 -29.17
CA GLY A 45 28.28 -1.08 -29.33
C GLY A 45 28.57 -0.29 -30.62
N GLY A 46 28.93 1.00 -30.51
CA GLY A 46 29.48 1.87 -31.57
C GLY A 46 28.43 2.46 -32.54
N GLY A 47 28.55 3.65 -33.14
CA GLY A 47 29.58 4.69 -33.15
C GLY A 47 29.26 5.67 -34.31
N ASN A 48 29.48 6.96 -34.08
CA ASN A 48 29.73 8.07 -35.02
C ASN A 48 28.84 8.35 -36.26
N ALA A 49 28.32 9.59 -36.25
CA ALA A 49 28.47 10.65 -37.25
C ALA A 49 28.33 10.32 -38.75
N SER A 50 27.41 11.01 -39.44
CA SER A 50 27.75 12.24 -40.20
C SER A 50 26.61 12.66 -41.15
N SER A 51 26.72 13.94 -41.50
CA SER A 51 25.92 14.84 -42.32
C SER A 51 25.62 14.45 -43.78
N GLY A 52 24.54 15.07 -44.30
CA GLY A 52 24.37 15.48 -45.69
C GLY A 52 23.82 14.40 -46.62
N GLY A 53 22.94 14.65 -47.58
CA GLY A 53 22.36 15.87 -48.12
C GLY A 53 21.69 15.51 -49.46
N GLY A 54 20.72 16.30 -49.89
CA GLY A 54 20.48 16.61 -51.31
C GLY A 54 19.93 15.54 -52.26
N SER A 55 18.76 15.89 -52.82
CA SER A 55 18.46 15.88 -54.27
C SER A 55 17.84 14.63 -54.92
N ALA A 56 16.53 14.77 -55.16
CA ALA A 56 15.87 14.78 -56.46
C ALA A 56 16.14 13.72 -57.55
N SER A 57 14.98 13.27 -58.08
CA SER A 57 14.65 12.91 -59.47
C SER A 57 14.81 11.46 -59.94
N GLY A 58 13.67 10.90 -60.37
CA GLY A 58 13.54 10.42 -61.74
C GLY A 58 13.47 8.91 -61.98
N GLY A 59 12.24 8.44 -62.23
CA GLY A 59 11.93 7.62 -63.42
C GLY A 59 12.01 6.10 -63.30
N GLY A 60 11.00 5.44 -63.88
CA GLY A 60 11.15 4.08 -64.42
C GLY A 60 10.03 3.11 -64.08
N SER A 61 9.01 3.07 -64.93
CA SER A 61 8.02 1.99 -64.99
C SER A 61 8.67 0.63 -65.29
N ALA A 62 8.19 -0.42 -64.64
CA ALA A 62 8.30 -1.79 -65.14
C ALA A 62 7.02 -2.56 -64.85
N SER A 63 6.34 -2.93 -65.94
CA SER A 63 5.25 -3.90 -66.01
C SER A 63 5.73 -5.30 -65.63
N GLY A 64 4.97 -6.00 -64.79
CA GLY A 64 5.14 -7.44 -64.53
C GLY A 64 3.88 -7.99 -63.88
N GLY A 65 3.08 -8.73 -64.65
CA GLY A 65 1.81 -9.29 -64.21
C GLY A 65 1.97 -10.51 -63.30
N GLY A 66 0.89 -10.77 -62.54
CA GLY A 66 0.73 -11.97 -61.74
C GLY A 66 -0.67 -11.99 -61.13
N SER A 67 -1.61 -12.63 -61.81
CA SER A 67 -2.96 -12.87 -61.32
C SER A 67 -2.94 -13.82 -60.12
N ALA A 68 -3.62 -13.45 -59.03
CA ALA A 68 -4.14 -14.39 -58.05
C ALA A 68 -5.56 -13.95 -57.66
N SER A 69 -6.52 -14.73 -58.10
CA SER A 69 -7.92 -14.69 -57.76
C SER A 69 -8.15 -15.05 -56.29
N GLY A 70 -8.80 -14.16 -55.54
CA GLY A 70 -9.36 -14.43 -54.23
C GLY A 70 -10.59 -13.57 -54.04
N GLY A 71 -11.77 -14.13 -54.33
CA GLY A 71 -13.06 -13.46 -54.21
C GLY A 71 -13.51 -13.33 -52.76
N GLY A 72 -14.10 -12.20 -52.44
CA GLY A 72 -14.73 -11.90 -51.15
C GLY A 72 -15.45 -10.56 -51.22
N SER A 73 -16.66 -10.59 -51.78
CA SER A 73 -17.76 -9.60 -51.74
C SER A 73 -17.44 -8.15 -51.37
N ALA A 74 -17.23 -7.33 -52.40
CA ALA A 74 -17.51 -5.90 -52.35
C ALA A 74 -19.02 -5.67 -52.35
N SER A 75 -19.53 -5.03 -51.30
CA SER A 75 -20.86 -4.43 -51.30
C SER A 75 -20.78 -2.99 -51.79
N GLY A 76 -21.41 -2.74 -52.94
CA GLY A 76 -22.02 -1.45 -53.29
C GLY A 76 -21.09 -0.34 -53.75
N GLY A 77 -20.94 -0.20 -55.08
CA GLY A 77 -20.35 0.98 -55.69
C GLY A 77 -21.26 2.21 -55.59
N GLY A 78 -20.67 3.33 -55.15
CA GLY A 78 -21.02 4.67 -55.57
C GLY A 78 -19.97 5.16 -56.56
N THR A 79 -20.41 5.52 -57.77
CA THR A 79 -19.59 6.10 -58.83
C THR A 79 -18.89 7.36 -58.35
N GLY A 80 -17.62 7.53 -58.70
CA GLY A 80 -16.83 8.74 -58.42
C GLY A 80 -17.50 10.02 -58.91
N GLY A 81 -18.21 10.69 -58.00
CA GLY A 81 -18.34 12.14 -58.02
C GLY A 81 -17.07 12.74 -57.46
N ALA A 82 -16.68 13.93 -57.91
CA ALA A 82 -15.68 14.71 -57.19
C ALA A 82 -16.09 14.76 -55.71
N GLY A 83 -15.21 14.32 -54.79
CA GLY A 83 -15.52 14.24 -53.36
C GLY A 83 -16.13 15.55 -52.89
N MET A 84 -17.26 15.47 -52.19
CA MET A 84 -17.91 16.67 -51.68
C MET A 84 -16.98 17.36 -50.69
N THR A 85 -16.91 18.68 -50.74
CA THR A 85 -16.17 19.43 -49.72
C THR A 85 -16.78 19.11 -48.35
N GLY A 86 -15.94 18.72 -47.40
CA GLY A 86 -16.36 18.28 -46.07
C GLY A 86 -16.62 16.78 -45.92
N ASP A 87 -16.59 15.97 -46.99
CA ASP A 87 -16.83 14.51 -46.90
C ASP A 87 -15.69 13.85 -46.12
N THR A 88 -14.45 14.12 -46.52
CA THR A 88 -13.27 13.67 -45.76
C THR A 88 -12.50 14.84 -45.13
N CYS A 89 -11.61 14.56 -44.17
CA CYS A 89 -10.75 15.55 -43.53
C CYS A 89 -9.77 16.18 -44.52
N THR A 90 -9.40 15.46 -45.59
CA THR A 90 -8.57 16.04 -46.67
C THR A 90 -9.34 17.05 -47.50
N THR A 91 -10.67 16.92 -47.54
CA THR A 91 -11.60 17.83 -48.24
C THR A 91 -12.33 18.78 -47.28
N ALA A 92 -11.95 18.84 -46.00
CA ALA A 92 -12.71 19.56 -44.97
C ALA A 92 -12.85 21.07 -45.25
N ASP A 93 -14.04 21.60 -44.99
CA ASP A 93 -14.29 23.05 -44.99
C ASP A 93 -13.51 23.70 -43.85
N THR A 94 -12.76 24.77 -44.13
CA THR A 94 -12.07 25.51 -43.07
C THR A 94 -13.02 26.52 -42.44
N LEU A 95 -13.23 26.40 -41.13
CA LEU A 95 -14.09 27.30 -40.37
C LEU A 95 -13.28 28.25 -39.49
N THR A 96 -13.81 29.47 -39.35
CA THR A 96 -13.46 30.42 -38.31
C THR A 96 -14.57 30.47 -37.26
N ALA A 97 -14.38 31.20 -36.17
CA ALA A 97 -15.44 31.40 -35.17
C ALA A 97 -16.73 31.96 -35.81
N GLY A 98 -17.88 31.44 -35.38
CA GLY A 98 -19.20 31.75 -35.93
C GLY A 98 -20.13 30.53 -36.00
N VAL A 99 -21.33 30.73 -36.56
CA VAL A 99 -22.32 29.66 -36.77
C VAL A 99 -22.39 29.32 -38.25
N THR A 100 -22.32 28.03 -38.58
CA THR A 100 -22.42 27.51 -39.94
C THR A 100 -23.56 26.51 -40.01
N MET A 101 -24.47 26.70 -40.97
CA MET A 101 -25.49 25.69 -41.28
C MET A 101 -24.87 24.51 -42.03
N GLY A 102 -25.13 23.29 -41.55
CA GLY A 102 -24.66 22.04 -42.12
C GLY A 102 -25.79 21.06 -42.44
N THR A 103 -25.44 20.03 -43.20
CA THR A 103 -26.28 18.86 -43.49
C THR A 103 -25.37 17.65 -43.66
N LEU A 104 -25.87 16.47 -43.28
CA LEU A 104 -25.25 15.18 -43.62
C LEU A 104 -25.86 14.55 -44.88
N GLU A 105 -26.87 15.18 -45.49
CA GLU A 105 -27.49 14.66 -46.70
C GLU A 105 -26.51 14.67 -47.88
N GLY A 106 -26.28 13.48 -48.46
CA GLY A 106 -25.35 13.27 -49.57
C GLY A 106 -23.95 12.82 -49.14
N TYR A 107 -23.59 12.96 -47.87
CA TYR A 107 -22.26 12.60 -47.36
C TYR A 107 -22.14 11.08 -47.11
N ALA A 108 -20.92 10.56 -47.25
CA ALA A 108 -20.61 9.17 -46.96
C ALA A 108 -20.37 8.93 -45.45
N ASN A 109 -20.32 7.66 -45.06
CA ASN A 109 -19.74 7.26 -43.77
C ASN A 109 -18.29 6.85 -44.04
N ASP A 110 -17.38 7.79 -43.88
CA ASP A 110 -15.94 7.67 -44.08
C ASP A 110 -15.19 7.32 -42.78
N TYR A 111 -15.80 7.55 -41.61
CA TYR A 111 -15.15 7.27 -40.31
C TYR A 111 -15.91 6.29 -39.43
N GLY A 112 -15.21 5.22 -39.03
CA GLY A 112 -15.70 4.26 -38.05
C GLY A 112 -15.43 4.63 -36.59
N ALA A 113 -15.67 3.65 -35.71
CA ALA A 113 -15.36 3.75 -34.29
C ALA A 113 -13.86 3.97 -34.01
N GLY A 114 -13.56 4.60 -32.89
CA GLY A 114 -12.21 4.97 -32.49
C GLY A 114 -12.07 5.11 -30.98
N MET A 115 -10.83 5.24 -30.51
CA MET A 115 -10.55 5.52 -29.11
C MET A 115 -11.05 6.93 -28.77
N GLY A 116 -11.98 7.03 -27.82
CA GLY A 116 -12.54 8.30 -27.36
C GLY A 116 -13.50 8.98 -28.34
N CYS A 117 -13.95 8.30 -29.39
CA CYS A 117 -14.95 8.83 -30.34
C CYS A 117 -16.34 8.26 -30.03
N THR A 118 -17.40 9.04 -30.26
CA THR A 118 -18.79 8.61 -30.05
C THR A 118 -19.64 8.81 -31.30
N GLY A 119 -20.71 8.02 -31.41
CA GLY A 119 -21.75 8.18 -32.43
C GLY A 119 -21.32 8.01 -33.90
N THR A 120 -20.47 7.03 -34.23
CA THR A 120 -19.68 6.98 -35.47
C THR A 120 -20.15 5.96 -36.53
N SER A 121 -21.47 5.77 -36.72
CA SER A 121 -22.00 4.67 -37.56
C SER A 121 -22.80 5.09 -38.79
N GLY A 122 -23.04 6.38 -38.97
CA GLY A 122 -23.79 6.98 -40.07
C GLY A 122 -22.92 7.95 -40.88
N ALA A 123 -23.54 8.72 -41.77
CA ALA A 123 -22.83 9.70 -42.59
C ALA A 123 -22.12 10.75 -41.72
N ASP A 124 -21.03 11.29 -42.24
CA ASP A 124 -20.20 12.24 -41.52
C ASP A 124 -19.85 13.48 -42.36
N ARG A 125 -19.50 14.56 -41.66
CA ARG A 125 -18.99 15.77 -42.29
C ARG A 125 -17.89 16.37 -41.44
N ALA A 126 -16.72 16.59 -42.04
CA ALA A 126 -15.53 17.13 -41.41
C ALA A 126 -15.33 18.62 -41.70
N TYR A 127 -14.96 19.36 -40.66
CA TYR A 127 -14.61 20.77 -40.68
C TYR A 127 -13.23 20.97 -40.08
N ARG A 128 -12.36 21.72 -40.76
CA ARG A 128 -11.03 22.08 -40.25
C ARG A 128 -11.09 23.37 -39.45
N VAL A 129 -10.51 23.36 -38.25
CA VAL A 129 -10.37 24.54 -37.39
C VAL A 129 -8.93 24.67 -36.94
N LEU A 130 -8.39 25.89 -36.98
CA LEU A 130 -7.11 26.23 -36.38
C LEU A 130 -7.36 26.89 -35.02
N ILE A 131 -6.86 26.26 -33.95
CA ILE A 131 -6.97 26.79 -32.59
C ILE A 131 -5.68 27.57 -32.29
N PRO A 132 -5.72 28.90 -32.09
CA PRO A 132 -4.53 29.65 -31.72
C PRO A 132 -3.92 29.16 -30.39
N ALA A 133 -2.61 29.33 -30.24
CA ALA A 133 -1.91 29.00 -29.00
C ALA A 133 -2.58 29.66 -27.78
N GLY A 134 -2.87 28.89 -26.74
CA GLY A 134 -3.55 29.35 -25.53
C GLY A 134 -5.06 29.56 -25.66
N GLN A 135 -5.68 29.25 -26.79
CA GLN A 135 -7.14 29.33 -26.95
C GLN A 135 -7.82 27.96 -26.80
N ARG A 136 -9.09 28.00 -26.41
CA ARG A 136 -10.06 26.90 -26.39
C ARG A 136 -10.94 27.00 -27.63
N LEU A 137 -11.08 25.89 -28.33
CA LEU A 137 -12.20 25.61 -29.21
C LEU A 137 -13.38 25.14 -28.36
N THR A 138 -14.52 25.80 -28.50
CA THR A 138 -15.83 25.26 -28.15
C THR A 138 -16.61 25.05 -29.43
N ALA A 139 -16.95 23.80 -29.75
CA ALA A 139 -17.79 23.45 -30.88
C ALA A 139 -19.11 22.86 -30.39
N THR A 140 -20.24 23.39 -30.90
CA THR A 140 -21.57 22.85 -30.58
C THR A 140 -22.34 22.52 -31.84
N VAL A 141 -22.96 21.35 -31.90
CA VAL A 141 -23.88 20.97 -32.96
C VAL A 141 -25.32 20.98 -32.43
N THR A 142 -26.18 21.76 -33.07
CA THR A 142 -27.61 21.86 -32.75
C THR A 142 -28.42 21.27 -33.90
N PRO A 143 -29.21 20.19 -33.71
CA PRO A 143 -30.07 19.68 -34.77
C PRO A 143 -31.17 20.69 -35.11
N THR A 144 -31.31 21.04 -36.40
CA THR A 144 -32.38 21.93 -36.87
C THR A 144 -33.53 21.16 -37.53
N LYS A 145 -33.31 19.89 -37.91
CA LYS A 145 -34.35 18.98 -38.40
C LYS A 145 -34.94 18.14 -37.24
N PRO A 146 -36.27 18.15 -37.04
CA PRO A 146 -36.90 17.30 -36.02
C PRO A 146 -36.56 15.81 -36.21
N GLY A 147 -36.15 15.15 -35.12
CA GLY A 147 -35.82 13.72 -35.09
C GLY A 147 -34.39 13.38 -35.54
N PHE A 148 -33.59 14.37 -35.95
CA PHE A 148 -32.16 14.16 -36.25
C PHE A 148 -31.33 14.22 -34.95
N ASN A 149 -30.53 13.18 -34.70
CA ASN A 149 -29.59 13.15 -33.57
C ASN A 149 -28.14 13.17 -34.09
N PRO A 150 -27.48 14.33 -34.12
CA PRO A 150 -26.07 14.43 -34.50
C PRO A 150 -25.17 13.96 -33.36
N SER A 151 -23.98 13.48 -33.65
CA SER A 151 -22.85 13.39 -32.72
C SER A 151 -21.75 14.36 -33.19
N ILE A 152 -20.83 14.72 -32.31
CA ILE A 152 -19.70 15.59 -32.66
C ILE A 152 -18.40 15.04 -32.07
N ASN A 153 -17.36 14.97 -32.89
CA ASN A 153 -16.03 14.46 -32.55
C ASN A 153 -14.96 15.50 -32.94
N VAL A 154 -13.89 15.62 -32.16
CA VAL A 154 -12.71 16.43 -32.50
C VAL A 154 -11.51 15.52 -32.67
N VAL A 155 -10.82 15.61 -33.80
CA VAL A 155 -9.62 14.84 -34.11
C VAL A 155 -8.44 15.79 -34.30
N ALA A 156 -7.28 15.47 -33.75
CA ALA A 156 -6.07 16.24 -34.00
C ALA A 156 -5.67 16.16 -35.48
N GLY A 157 -5.17 17.26 -36.04
CA GLY A 157 -4.51 17.23 -37.34
C GLY A 157 -3.19 16.45 -37.31
N PRO A 158 -2.62 16.10 -38.47
CA PRO A 158 -3.11 16.44 -39.82
C PRO A 158 -4.27 15.54 -40.27
N ALA A 159 -4.90 15.87 -41.42
CA ALA A 159 -6.08 15.16 -41.96
C ALA A 159 -5.95 13.63 -42.05
N SER A 160 -4.73 13.09 -42.20
CA SER A 160 -4.49 11.64 -42.19
C SER A 160 -4.83 10.97 -40.86
N ALA A 161 -4.88 11.71 -39.76
CA ALA A 161 -5.28 11.20 -38.44
C ALA A 161 -6.77 10.84 -38.37
N CYS A 162 -7.64 11.52 -39.14
CA CYS A 162 -9.05 11.14 -39.24
C CYS A 162 -9.24 9.77 -39.90
N ALA A 163 -8.41 9.44 -40.90
CA ALA A 163 -8.44 8.18 -41.63
C ALA A 163 -7.65 7.05 -40.94
N ALA A 164 -7.04 7.31 -39.78
CA ALA A 164 -6.31 6.30 -39.04
C ALA A 164 -7.27 5.23 -38.49
N THR A 165 -6.82 3.98 -38.43
CA THR A 165 -7.58 2.87 -37.82
C THR A 165 -6.73 2.23 -36.71
N PRO A 166 -7.11 2.37 -35.43
CA PRO A 166 -8.27 3.11 -34.92
C PRO A 166 -8.08 4.64 -34.99
N ARG A 167 -9.18 5.36 -35.22
CA ARG A 167 -9.24 6.82 -35.06
C ARG A 167 -9.11 7.18 -33.58
N VAL A 168 -8.51 8.32 -33.26
CA VAL A 168 -8.38 8.82 -31.88
C VAL A 168 -8.99 10.22 -31.81
N CYS A 169 -10.04 10.37 -31.00
CA CYS A 169 -10.68 11.66 -30.79
C CYS A 169 -10.12 12.36 -29.54
N LEU A 170 -9.86 13.66 -29.65
CA LEU A 170 -9.46 14.54 -28.54
C LEU A 170 -10.65 14.81 -27.61
N ALA A 171 -11.85 14.93 -28.20
CA ALA A 171 -13.10 15.14 -27.50
C ALA A 171 -14.25 14.58 -28.35
N SER A 172 -15.33 14.14 -27.71
CA SER A 172 -16.52 13.62 -28.38
C SER A 172 -17.77 13.86 -27.53
N ASP A 173 -18.91 14.09 -28.17
CA ASP A 173 -20.21 14.14 -27.49
C ASP A 173 -21.33 13.55 -28.37
N ASP A 174 -22.09 12.63 -27.77
CA ASP A 174 -23.31 11.99 -28.30
C ASP A 174 -24.33 11.78 -27.16
N SER A 175 -24.24 12.58 -26.08
CA SER A 175 -25.02 12.37 -24.87
C SER A 175 -26.45 12.91 -24.96
N GLY A 176 -26.76 13.72 -25.99
CA GLY A 176 -28.05 14.36 -26.19
C GLY A 176 -29.10 13.55 -26.96
N PRO A 177 -30.42 13.70 -26.67
CA PRO A 177 -31.49 13.28 -27.58
C PRO A 177 -31.52 14.14 -28.86
N SER A 178 -32.36 13.80 -29.84
CA SER A 178 -32.49 14.47 -31.17
C SER A 178 -32.94 15.96 -31.17
N THR A 179 -32.95 16.60 -30.01
CA THR A 179 -33.25 18.03 -29.81
C THR A 179 -32.22 18.71 -28.91
N ALA A 180 -31.24 17.97 -28.39
CA ALA A 180 -30.20 18.49 -27.54
C ALA A 180 -29.02 18.98 -28.37
N VAL A 181 -28.30 19.94 -27.79
CA VAL A 181 -27.04 20.44 -28.33
C VAL A 181 -25.95 19.51 -27.85
N ASN A 182 -25.17 18.93 -28.77
CA ASN A 182 -23.95 18.23 -28.40
C ASN A 182 -22.77 19.20 -28.49
N ARG A 183 -21.86 19.13 -27.52
CA ARG A 183 -20.78 20.11 -27.32
C ARG A 183 -19.47 19.41 -27.01
N VAL A 184 -18.41 19.89 -27.66
CA VAL A 184 -17.03 19.46 -27.41
C VAL A 184 -16.14 20.68 -27.22
N ASP A 185 -15.12 20.50 -26.37
CA ASP A 185 -14.11 21.51 -26.09
C ASP A 185 -12.72 20.94 -26.31
N THR A 186 -11.81 21.76 -26.81
CA THR A 186 -10.41 21.38 -27.00
C THR A 186 -9.52 22.59 -26.81
N VAL A 187 -8.56 22.51 -25.89
CA VAL A 187 -7.63 23.60 -25.60
C VAL A 187 -6.31 23.36 -26.32
N ASN A 188 -5.78 24.41 -26.94
CA ASN A 188 -4.41 24.41 -27.45
C ASN A 188 -3.45 24.91 -26.37
N SER A 189 -2.84 23.99 -25.63
CA SER A 189 -1.80 24.28 -24.64
C SER A 189 -0.39 24.47 -25.23
N GLY A 190 -0.24 24.30 -26.55
CA GLY A 190 1.02 24.50 -27.26
C GLY A 190 1.36 25.97 -27.46
N SER A 191 2.56 26.22 -28.01
CA SER A 191 3.05 27.56 -28.37
C SER A 191 2.78 27.94 -29.83
N ALA A 192 2.21 27.04 -30.62
CA ALA A 192 1.85 27.23 -32.02
C ALA A 192 0.37 26.87 -32.25
N GLU A 193 -0.20 27.24 -33.39
CA GLU A 193 -1.57 26.88 -33.74
C GLU A 193 -1.73 25.35 -33.80
N LEU A 194 -2.83 24.85 -33.23
CA LEU A 194 -3.22 23.45 -33.28
C LEU A 194 -4.29 23.28 -34.35
N GLU A 195 -3.98 22.51 -35.38
CA GLU A 195 -4.98 22.08 -36.37
C GLU A 195 -5.83 20.95 -35.77
N VAL A 196 -7.14 21.09 -35.84
CA VAL A 196 -8.10 20.03 -35.50
C VAL A 196 -9.17 19.89 -36.57
N PHE A 197 -9.82 18.73 -36.58
CA PHE A 197 -10.97 18.42 -37.41
C PHE A 197 -12.17 18.16 -36.51
N VAL A 198 -13.20 19.00 -36.64
CA VAL A 198 -14.52 18.80 -36.03
C VAL A 198 -15.34 17.96 -37.00
N VAL A 199 -15.69 16.76 -36.60
CA VAL A 199 -16.49 15.82 -37.40
C VAL A 199 -17.87 15.72 -36.78
N VAL A 200 -18.88 16.12 -37.55
CA VAL A 200 -20.29 15.93 -37.18
C VAL A 200 -20.77 14.63 -37.82
N GLU A 201 -21.33 13.74 -37.02
CA GLU A 201 -21.74 12.39 -37.46
C GLU A 201 -23.15 12.09 -36.96
N THR A 202 -23.62 10.86 -37.17
CA THR A 202 -24.86 10.36 -36.56
C THR A 202 -24.79 8.85 -36.42
N THR A 203 -25.54 8.29 -35.47
CA THR A 203 -25.74 6.83 -35.39
C THR A 203 -26.91 6.34 -36.25
N ASN A 204 -27.78 7.25 -36.70
CA ASN A 204 -29.01 6.95 -37.40
C ASN A 204 -28.81 6.94 -38.93
N THR A 205 -29.05 5.78 -39.56
CA THR A 205 -29.00 5.64 -41.03
C THR A 205 -30.30 6.09 -41.73
N VAL A 206 -31.33 6.45 -40.96
CA VAL A 206 -32.64 6.88 -41.47
C VAL A 206 -32.92 8.30 -40.98
N GLY A 207 -32.97 9.26 -41.89
CA GLY A 207 -33.27 10.66 -41.57
C GLY A 207 -32.06 11.56 -41.37
N LEU A 208 -31.11 11.55 -42.31
CA LEU A 208 -30.04 12.56 -42.40
C LEU A 208 -30.65 13.96 -42.29
N GLY A 209 -30.06 14.79 -41.43
CA GLY A 209 -30.64 16.07 -41.02
C GLY A 209 -29.70 17.24 -41.17
N THR A 210 -30.32 18.42 -41.09
CA THR A 210 -29.63 19.69 -41.03
C THR A 210 -29.30 20.04 -39.59
N PHE A 211 -28.22 20.80 -39.39
CA PHE A 211 -27.76 21.24 -38.09
C PHE A 211 -27.10 22.62 -38.16
N ASP A 212 -27.03 23.30 -37.03
CA ASP A 212 -26.18 24.48 -36.84
C ASP A 212 -24.91 24.05 -36.08
N LEU A 213 -23.74 24.27 -36.68
CA LEU A 213 -22.44 24.09 -36.04
C LEU A 213 -21.93 25.47 -35.61
N SER A 214 -21.83 25.69 -34.30
CA SER A 214 -21.20 26.89 -33.73
C SER A 214 -19.76 26.58 -33.35
N ILE A 215 -18.84 27.45 -33.75
CA ILE A 215 -17.43 27.43 -33.39
C ILE A 215 -17.11 28.71 -32.61
N THR A 216 -16.56 28.56 -31.40
CA THR A 216 -16.02 29.68 -30.62
C THR A 216 -14.55 29.41 -30.32
N LEU A 217 -13.73 30.45 -30.50
CA LEU A 217 -12.31 30.44 -30.17
C LEU A 217 -12.04 31.58 -29.19
N ALA A 218 -11.70 31.24 -27.95
CA ALA A 218 -11.43 32.21 -26.90
C ALA A 218 -10.37 31.66 -25.94
N ALA A 219 -9.68 32.53 -25.21
CA ALA A 219 -8.87 32.07 -24.08
C ALA A 219 -9.78 31.40 -23.05
N PRO A 220 -9.37 30.27 -22.43
CA PRO A 220 -10.07 29.71 -21.29
C PRO A 220 -10.27 30.79 -20.20
N PRO A 221 -11.42 30.81 -19.52
CA PRO A 221 -11.61 31.69 -18.37
C PRO A 221 -10.55 31.42 -17.28
N GLY A 222 -10.19 32.45 -16.51
CA GLY A 222 -9.31 32.26 -15.35
C GLY A 222 -9.91 31.28 -14.34
N GLY A 223 -9.09 30.36 -13.84
CA GLY A 223 -9.52 29.31 -12.94
C GLY A 223 -10.17 28.11 -13.62
N ASP A 224 -10.32 28.08 -14.93
CA ASP A 224 -10.85 26.91 -15.64
C ASP A 224 -9.90 25.70 -15.59
N ARG A 225 -8.58 25.94 -15.48
CA ARG A 225 -7.57 24.88 -15.43
C ARG A 225 -6.50 25.13 -14.37
N CYS A 226 -5.85 24.06 -13.93
CA CYS A 226 -4.85 24.12 -12.89
C CYS A 226 -3.54 24.80 -13.31
N GLU A 227 -3.27 24.90 -14.61
CA GLU A 227 -2.16 25.70 -15.14
C GLU A 227 -2.48 27.21 -15.19
N GLN A 228 -3.76 27.59 -15.04
CA GLN A 228 -4.23 28.98 -15.02
C GLN A 228 -5.22 29.23 -13.87
N PRO A 229 -4.81 29.00 -12.61
CA PRO A 229 -5.69 29.19 -11.46
C PRO A 229 -5.99 30.68 -11.25
N GLU A 230 -7.17 30.98 -10.71
CA GLU A 230 -7.50 32.34 -10.28
C GLU A 230 -6.88 32.62 -8.90
N ALA A 231 -6.11 33.69 -8.75
CA ALA A 231 -5.48 34.01 -7.48
C ALA A 231 -6.52 34.42 -6.43
N LEU A 232 -6.54 33.71 -5.29
CA LEU A 232 -7.39 34.02 -4.15
C LEU A 232 -6.56 34.64 -3.02
N ALA A 233 -6.78 35.94 -2.78
CA ALA A 233 -6.17 36.67 -1.68
C ALA A 233 -7.02 36.56 -0.40
N ALA A 234 -6.37 36.62 0.76
CA ALA A 234 -7.08 36.64 2.04
C ALA A 234 -7.91 37.92 2.21
N GLY A 235 -9.12 37.77 2.75
CA GLY A 235 -10.01 38.89 3.01
C GLY A 235 -11.49 38.58 2.78
N ALA A 236 -12.23 39.58 2.29
CA ALA A 236 -13.66 39.46 2.01
C ALA A 236 -13.94 38.38 0.95
N ALA A 237 -15.08 37.70 1.09
CA ALA A 237 -15.49 36.68 0.13
C ALA A 237 -15.61 37.25 -1.28
N VAL A 238 -15.05 36.55 -2.25
CA VAL A 238 -15.13 36.86 -3.67
C VAL A 238 -16.24 36.03 -4.29
N GLN A 239 -16.96 36.60 -5.25
CA GLN A 239 -17.97 35.89 -6.01
C GLN A 239 -17.32 35.02 -7.09
N GLY A 240 -17.50 33.71 -6.99
CA GLY A 240 -17.19 32.73 -8.04
C GLY A 240 -18.41 32.36 -8.87
N ASP A 241 -18.14 31.84 -10.06
CA ASP A 241 -19.12 31.31 -11.01
C ASP A 241 -18.48 30.15 -11.79
N LEU A 242 -19.22 29.05 -11.96
CA LEU A 242 -18.82 27.91 -12.79
C LEU A 242 -19.38 27.99 -14.23
N ALA A 243 -20.11 29.06 -14.57
CA ALA A 243 -20.70 29.21 -15.89
C ALA A 243 -19.60 29.32 -16.96
N GLY A 244 -19.68 28.46 -17.97
CA GLY A 244 -18.72 28.42 -19.07
C GLY A 244 -17.39 27.72 -18.76
N LEU A 245 -17.23 27.18 -17.55
CA LEU A 245 -16.10 26.31 -17.19
C LEU A 245 -16.38 24.86 -17.60
N PHE A 246 -15.33 24.05 -17.69
CA PHE A 246 -15.43 22.64 -18.02
C PHE A 246 -15.28 21.74 -16.78
N ASN A 247 -15.65 20.47 -16.93
CA ASN A 247 -15.32 19.44 -15.95
C ASN A 247 -14.00 18.77 -16.35
N ASP A 248 -12.89 19.41 -16.01
CA ASP A 248 -11.54 18.93 -16.29
C ASP A 248 -11.11 17.82 -15.30
N TYR A 249 -11.79 17.68 -14.15
CA TYR A 249 -11.30 16.87 -13.01
C TYR A 249 -12.25 15.77 -12.51
N SER A 250 -13.01 15.13 -13.39
CA SER A 250 -14.08 14.15 -13.06
C SER A 250 -13.66 12.78 -12.49
N GLY A 251 -12.38 12.57 -12.14
CA GLY A 251 -11.83 11.27 -11.72
C GLY A 251 -11.60 11.14 -10.20
N ALA A 252 -11.67 9.93 -9.64
CA ALA A 252 -11.46 9.68 -8.20
C ALA A 252 -10.00 9.88 -7.72
N GLY A 253 -9.04 10.09 -8.64
CA GLY A 253 -7.62 10.24 -8.32
C GLY A 253 -6.91 8.94 -7.93
N THR A 254 -5.58 8.97 -7.90
CA THR A 254 -4.73 7.83 -7.50
C THR A 254 -3.92 8.21 -6.25
N GLY A 255 -4.54 8.21 -5.07
CA GLY A 255 -3.89 8.44 -3.77
C GLY A 255 -4.47 9.63 -3.00
N THR A 256 -4.83 9.39 -1.72
CA THR A 256 -5.60 10.26 -0.78
C THR A 256 -6.92 10.75 -1.40
N PRO A 257 -8.11 10.49 -0.83
CA PRO A 257 -9.35 10.72 -1.57
C PRO A 257 -9.52 12.23 -1.82
N CYS A 258 -9.21 12.67 -3.04
CA CYS A 258 -9.81 13.86 -3.62
C CYS A 258 -11.33 13.78 -3.39
N ALA A 259 -12.00 14.92 -3.39
CA ALA A 259 -13.46 14.89 -3.24
C ALA A 259 -14.05 13.98 -4.32
N SER A 260 -15.11 13.23 -3.94
CA SER A 260 -15.78 12.23 -4.77
C SER A 260 -15.92 12.69 -6.22
N PRO A 261 -15.76 11.80 -7.22
CA PRO A 261 -15.79 12.19 -8.63
C PRO A 261 -17.08 12.95 -8.95
N SER A 262 -16.93 14.23 -9.29
CA SER A 262 -18.02 15.10 -9.69
C SER A 262 -18.19 15.06 -11.19
N THR A 263 -19.42 15.31 -11.64
CA THR A 263 -19.73 15.35 -13.08
C THR A 263 -20.00 16.76 -13.60
N GLY A 264 -20.04 17.77 -12.72
CA GLY A 264 -20.23 19.17 -13.08
C GLY A 264 -18.92 19.92 -13.34
N PRO A 265 -18.99 21.18 -13.80
CA PRO A 265 -17.81 22.00 -14.07
C PRO A 265 -17.04 22.35 -12.80
N ASP A 266 -15.76 22.65 -12.97
CA ASP A 266 -14.83 22.98 -11.90
C ASP A 266 -14.15 24.35 -12.07
N LYS A 267 -13.72 24.92 -10.95
CA LYS A 267 -12.95 26.16 -10.88
C LYS A 267 -11.80 26.04 -9.91
N VAL A 268 -10.62 26.45 -10.34
CA VAL A 268 -9.36 26.37 -9.63
C VAL A 268 -8.94 27.74 -9.13
N TYR A 269 -8.66 27.83 -7.84
CA TYR A 269 -8.04 28.99 -7.21
C TYR A 269 -6.62 28.65 -6.75
N SER A 270 -5.71 29.63 -6.79
CA SER A 270 -4.40 29.52 -6.14
C SER A 270 -4.37 30.36 -4.88
N VAL A 271 -3.87 29.79 -3.79
CA VAL A 271 -3.73 30.46 -2.49
C VAL A 271 -2.25 30.46 -2.09
N ASP A 272 -1.69 31.64 -1.87
CA ASP A 272 -0.34 31.81 -1.30
C ASP A 272 -0.41 31.78 0.22
N VAL A 273 -0.08 30.63 0.82
CA VAL A 273 -0.14 30.41 2.27
C VAL A 273 1.20 30.81 2.90
N PRO A 274 1.26 31.84 3.76
CA PRO A 274 2.50 32.28 4.38
C PRO A 274 3.14 31.18 5.24
N ALA A 275 4.46 31.28 5.45
CA ALA A 275 5.21 30.36 6.31
C ALA A 275 4.61 30.29 7.73
N GLY A 276 4.35 29.08 8.24
CA GLY A 276 3.83 28.84 9.58
C GLY A 276 2.36 29.21 9.79
N MET A 277 1.62 29.57 8.73
CA MET A 277 0.20 29.91 8.81
C MET A 277 -0.67 28.76 8.33
N ARG A 278 -1.90 28.71 8.85
CA ARG A 278 -2.98 27.86 8.36
C ARG A 278 -3.91 28.67 7.48
N ALA A 279 -4.25 28.12 6.33
CA ALA A 279 -5.30 28.62 5.45
C ALA A 279 -6.59 27.88 5.75
N THR A 280 -7.67 28.61 5.98
CA THR A 280 -9.03 28.06 5.98
C THR A 280 -9.77 28.65 4.79
N VAL A 281 -10.14 27.79 3.84
CA VAL A 281 -10.88 28.18 2.64
C VAL A 281 -12.33 27.74 2.83
N THR A 282 -13.25 28.70 2.71
CA THR A 282 -14.69 28.47 2.82
C THR A 282 -15.34 28.80 1.49
N VAL A 283 -16.07 27.84 0.93
CA VAL A 283 -16.91 28.03 -0.26
C VAL A 283 -18.36 27.93 0.18
N THR A 284 -19.14 28.98 -0.08
CA THR A 284 -20.58 28.99 0.17
C THR A 284 -21.32 28.99 -1.18
N PRO A 285 -21.80 27.83 -1.63
CA PRO A 285 -22.56 27.73 -2.88
C PRO A 285 -23.94 28.38 -2.76
N SER A 286 -24.50 28.80 -3.90
CA SER A 286 -25.92 29.17 -3.97
C SER A 286 -26.82 27.97 -3.63
N THR A 287 -28.09 28.21 -3.26
CA THR A 287 -29.00 27.20 -2.70
C THR A 287 -29.27 25.98 -3.60
N SER A 288 -28.98 26.08 -4.90
CA SER A 288 -29.14 25.01 -5.89
C SER A 288 -27.83 24.29 -6.24
N LEU A 289 -26.68 24.78 -5.77
CA LEU A 289 -25.36 24.23 -6.07
C LEU A 289 -24.86 23.44 -4.85
N ASN A 290 -24.31 22.26 -5.12
CA ASN A 290 -23.51 21.52 -4.16
C ASN A 290 -22.07 21.48 -4.69
N THR A 291 -21.12 21.88 -3.85
CA THR A 291 -19.71 21.93 -4.19
C THR A 291 -18.93 20.81 -3.53
N ASN A 292 -17.82 20.45 -4.17
CA ASN A 292 -16.82 19.52 -3.68
C ASN A 292 -15.49 20.26 -3.72
N LEU A 293 -14.77 20.31 -2.60
CA LEU A 293 -13.46 20.97 -2.54
C LEU A 293 -12.35 19.94 -2.56
N SER A 294 -11.35 20.17 -3.39
CA SER A 294 -10.10 19.41 -3.39
C SER A 294 -8.91 20.35 -3.29
N LEU A 295 -8.01 20.09 -2.35
CA LEU A 295 -6.76 20.83 -2.20
C LEU A 295 -5.62 20.02 -2.82
N VAL A 296 -4.81 20.64 -3.66
CA VAL A 296 -3.69 20.00 -4.36
C VAL A 296 -2.44 20.87 -4.27
N ALA A 297 -1.26 20.24 -4.30
CA ALA A 297 0.00 20.92 -4.06
C ALA A 297 0.42 21.86 -5.20
N ASP A 298 0.16 21.46 -6.44
CA ASP A 298 0.53 22.19 -7.65
C ASP A 298 -0.31 21.72 -8.85
N ALA A 299 -0.04 22.30 -10.03
CA ALA A 299 -0.77 21.98 -11.25
C ALA A 299 -0.56 20.51 -11.71
N ALA A 300 0.61 19.93 -11.51
CA ALA A 300 0.86 18.54 -11.89
C ALA A 300 0.10 17.57 -10.99
N ALA A 301 0.09 17.83 -9.67
CA ALA A 301 -0.72 17.09 -8.70
C ALA A 301 -2.21 17.26 -8.97
N CYS A 302 -2.65 18.44 -9.40
CA CYS A 302 -4.03 18.69 -9.81
C CYS A 302 -4.46 17.81 -10.98
N THR A 303 -3.70 17.83 -12.08
CA THR A 303 -4.00 17.04 -13.29
C THR A 303 -3.90 15.54 -13.03
N ALA A 304 -2.99 15.12 -12.15
CA ALA A 304 -2.88 13.74 -11.68
C ALA A 304 -3.92 13.36 -10.60
N ARG A 305 -4.71 14.32 -10.12
CA ARG A 305 -5.69 14.15 -9.02
C ARG A 305 -5.05 13.53 -7.78
N VAL A 306 -3.94 14.12 -7.33
CA VAL A 306 -3.23 13.78 -6.09
C VAL A 306 -3.51 14.87 -5.07
N CYS A 307 -4.49 14.62 -4.18
CA CYS A 307 -4.98 15.61 -3.24
C CYS A 307 -4.23 15.58 -1.90
N LEU A 308 -4.03 16.77 -1.35
CA LEU A 308 -3.56 17.00 0.02
C LEU A 308 -4.70 16.80 1.02
N SER A 309 -5.90 17.28 0.67
CA SER A 309 -7.12 17.13 1.44
C SER A 309 -8.35 17.34 0.55
N SER A 310 -9.53 17.00 1.06
CA SER A 310 -10.80 17.25 0.38
C SER A 310 -11.90 17.59 1.39
N SER A 311 -12.98 18.22 0.90
CA SER A 311 -14.17 18.52 1.70
C SER A 311 -15.43 18.43 0.86
N ASN A 312 -16.46 17.81 1.45
CA ASN A 312 -17.85 17.80 0.98
C ASN A 312 -18.74 17.85 2.23
N SER A 313 -18.50 18.87 3.04
CA SER A 313 -19.17 19.03 4.34
C SER A 313 -20.63 19.41 4.15
N GLY A 314 -20.96 20.06 3.02
CA GLY A 314 -22.30 20.35 2.58
C GLY A 314 -22.91 19.24 1.74
N SER A 315 -23.26 18.08 2.32
CA SER A 315 -23.97 17.01 1.58
C SER A 315 -25.33 17.42 0.94
N LEU A 316 -25.77 18.66 1.16
CA LEU A 316 -26.98 19.28 0.63
C LEU A 316 -26.62 20.62 -0.05
N SER A 317 -27.31 20.95 -1.14
CA SER A 317 -27.10 22.18 -1.89
C SER A 317 -27.24 23.46 -1.04
N GLY A 318 -26.34 24.42 -1.24
CA GLY A 318 -26.32 25.70 -0.52
C GLY A 318 -25.59 25.69 0.83
N ASN A 319 -25.09 24.54 1.29
CA ASN A 319 -24.30 24.48 2.51
C ASN A 319 -22.83 24.83 2.24
N PRO A 320 -22.13 25.54 3.15
CA PRO A 320 -20.72 25.82 2.98
C PRO A 320 -19.85 24.55 3.06
N ASP A 321 -18.85 24.50 2.18
CA ASP A 321 -17.73 23.58 2.27
C ASP A 321 -16.50 24.29 2.81
N VAL A 322 -15.76 23.62 3.68
CA VAL A 322 -14.57 24.16 4.33
C VAL A 322 -13.42 23.19 4.19
N ILE A 323 -12.27 23.70 3.75
CA ILE A 323 -11.02 22.95 3.65
C ILE A 323 -9.88 23.75 4.29
N THR A 324 -8.97 23.06 4.99
CA THR A 324 -7.85 23.66 5.70
C THR A 324 -6.51 23.15 5.18
N TYR A 325 -5.48 23.99 5.32
CA TYR A 325 -4.10 23.65 4.99
C TYR A 325 -3.11 24.39 5.90
N SER A 326 -2.22 23.67 6.55
CA SER A 326 -1.16 24.24 7.39
C SER A 326 0.18 24.28 6.64
N ASN A 327 0.72 25.48 6.37
CA ASN A 327 2.05 25.60 5.77
C ASN A 327 3.14 25.49 6.84
N VAL A 328 3.65 24.28 7.02
CA VAL A 328 4.71 23.96 7.99
C VAL A 328 6.11 24.40 7.58
N THR A 329 6.27 24.99 6.39
CA THR A 329 7.59 25.33 5.85
C THR A 329 8.04 26.74 6.25
N GLY A 330 9.34 27.00 6.18
CA GLY A 330 9.91 28.33 6.45
C GLY A 330 9.71 29.36 5.32
N ALA A 331 8.94 29.03 4.29
CA ALA A 331 8.66 29.89 3.14
C ALA A 331 7.17 29.86 2.77
N THR A 332 6.71 30.88 2.06
CA THR A 332 5.36 30.89 1.49
C THR A 332 5.18 29.70 0.53
N LYS A 333 4.04 29.02 0.61
CA LYS A 333 3.65 27.91 -0.27
C LYS A 333 2.38 28.26 -1.01
N THR A 334 2.42 28.16 -2.33
CA THR A 334 1.22 28.22 -3.16
C THR A 334 0.58 26.84 -3.21
N VAL A 335 -0.71 26.77 -2.92
CA VAL A 335 -1.55 25.56 -3.08
C VAL A 335 -2.73 25.88 -4.00
N LEU A 336 -3.30 24.87 -4.64
CA LEU A 336 -4.49 25.04 -5.48
C LEU A 336 -5.72 24.45 -4.80
N VAL A 337 -6.84 25.17 -4.89
CA VAL A 337 -8.16 24.74 -4.43
C VAL A 337 -9.04 24.56 -5.65
N VAL A 338 -9.47 23.32 -5.89
CA VAL A 338 -10.44 22.98 -6.91
C VAL A 338 -11.83 23.00 -6.28
N VAL A 339 -12.69 23.87 -6.78
CA VAL A 339 -14.11 23.99 -6.45
C VAL A 339 -14.90 23.30 -7.55
N ASP A 340 -15.55 22.20 -7.23
CA ASP A 340 -16.13 21.30 -8.21
C ASP A 340 -17.63 21.14 -7.98
N ALA A 341 -18.46 21.19 -9.03
CA ALA A 341 -19.90 21.00 -8.92
C ALA A 341 -20.26 19.51 -8.89
N SER A 342 -20.92 19.06 -7.82
CA SER A 342 -21.18 17.62 -7.58
C SER A 342 -21.96 16.91 -8.72
N VAL A 343 -22.75 17.65 -9.50
CA VAL A 343 -23.49 17.14 -10.67
C VAL A 343 -23.48 18.18 -11.80
N ALA A 344 -23.69 17.73 -13.04
CA ALA A 344 -23.95 18.62 -14.16
C ALA A 344 -25.25 19.44 -13.91
N MET A 345 -25.12 20.75 -13.69
CA MET A 345 -26.22 21.64 -13.28
C MET A 345 -26.54 22.73 -14.32
N PRO A 346 -27.78 23.25 -14.37
CA PRO A 346 -28.15 24.39 -15.21
C PRO A 346 -27.62 25.76 -14.68
N ALA A 347 -27.76 26.79 -15.52
CA ALA A 347 -27.02 28.07 -15.60
C ALA A 347 -26.86 29.01 -14.38
N THR A 348 -27.29 28.67 -13.15
CA THR A 348 -26.95 29.49 -11.96
C THR A 348 -26.00 28.72 -11.06
N THR A 349 -24.71 28.93 -11.31
CA THR A 349 -23.57 28.17 -10.79
C THR A 349 -22.68 29.00 -9.88
N THR A 350 -23.24 30.02 -9.23
CA THR A 350 -22.46 30.97 -8.44
C THR A 350 -22.25 30.49 -7.01
N PHE A 351 -21.10 30.83 -6.45
CA PHE A 351 -20.72 30.60 -5.05
C PHE A 351 -19.90 31.78 -4.53
N SER A 352 -19.81 31.98 -3.22
CA SER A 352 -18.79 32.86 -2.64
C SER A 352 -17.63 32.01 -2.12
N ILE A 353 -16.40 32.52 -2.26
CA ILE A 353 -15.20 31.88 -1.73
C ILE A 353 -14.39 32.88 -0.93
N ALA A 354 -13.92 32.46 0.24
CA ALA A 354 -13.03 33.26 1.08
C ALA A 354 -11.89 32.37 1.58
N VAL A 355 -10.71 32.97 1.75
CA VAL A 355 -9.61 32.39 2.51
C VAL A 355 -9.28 33.30 3.68
N VAL A 356 -9.09 32.70 4.85
CA VAL A 356 -8.55 33.36 6.03
C VAL A 356 -7.27 32.67 6.45
N PHE A 357 -6.33 33.46 6.97
CA PHE A 357 -5.09 32.94 7.55
C PHE A 357 -5.10 33.15 9.05
N ASP A 358 -4.82 32.09 9.79
CA ASP A 358 -4.59 32.11 11.22
C ASP A 358 -3.30 31.38 11.57
N THR A 359 -2.78 31.63 12.76
CA THR A 359 -1.71 30.79 13.32
C THR A 359 -2.34 29.49 13.78
N PRO A 360 -1.83 28.31 13.35
CA PRO A 360 -2.31 27.04 13.86
C PRO A 360 -2.31 27.04 15.40
N PRO A 361 -3.36 26.52 16.06
CA PRO A 361 -3.37 26.36 17.51
C PRO A 361 -2.15 25.56 17.99
N ALA A 362 -1.68 25.84 19.22
CA ALA A 362 -0.58 25.07 19.78
C ALA A 362 -0.96 23.59 19.89
N GLY A 363 -0.18 22.74 19.22
CA GLY A 363 -0.42 21.30 19.13
C GLY A 363 -1.13 20.84 17.86
N ASP A 364 -1.56 21.73 16.95
CA ASP A 364 -2.00 21.32 15.59
C ASP A 364 -0.81 20.66 14.88
N LEU A 365 0.35 21.32 14.98
CA LEU A 365 1.61 20.83 14.45
C LEU A 365 2.52 20.32 15.59
N CYS A 366 3.38 19.33 15.29
CA CYS A 366 4.44 18.90 16.21
C CYS A 366 5.38 20.08 16.52
N THR A 367 5.56 20.99 15.55
CA THR A 367 6.27 22.25 15.79
C THR A 367 5.42 23.15 16.68
N GLY A 368 5.93 23.47 17.88
CA GLY A 368 5.18 24.27 18.86
C GLY A 368 4.15 23.47 19.65
N ALA A 369 4.22 22.14 19.62
CA ALA A 369 3.41 21.28 20.47
C ALA A 369 3.60 21.65 21.96
N PRO A 370 2.51 21.77 22.75
CA PRO A 370 2.61 22.01 24.18
C PRO A 370 3.38 20.89 24.89
N SER A 371 4.21 21.26 25.86
CA SER A 371 4.95 20.29 26.67
C SER A 371 4.02 19.58 27.66
N LEU A 372 3.97 18.25 27.59
CA LEU A 372 3.35 17.39 28.60
C LEU A 372 4.41 16.96 29.63
N ALA A 373 4.63 17.82 30.63
CA ALA A 373 5.61 17.57 31.69
C ALA A 373 5.14 16.47 32.66
N ALA A 374 6.07 15.61 33.07
CA ALA A 374 5.78 14.52 34.01
C ALA A 374 5.19 15.05 35.33
N GLY A 375 4.07 14.44 35.77
CA GLY A 375 3.34 14.81 36.97
C GLY A 375 2.44 16.05 36.84
N VAL A 376 2.36 16.68 35.66
CA VAL A 376 1.52 17.86 35.41
C VAL A 376 0.44 17.52 34.38
N PRO A 377 -0.76 17.07 34.82
CA PRO A 377 -1.83 16.72 33.89
C PRO A 377 -2.35 17.95 33.14
N GLN A 378 -2.63 17.77 31.85
CA GLN A 378 -3.39 18.70 31.01
C GLN A 378 -4.85 18.29 31.06
N THR A 379 -5.70 19.09 31.70
CA THR A 379 -7.12 18.75 31.88
C THR A 379 -8.03 19.50 30.91
N ALA A 380 -9.20 18.94 30.61
CA ALA A 380 -10.23 19.51 29.73
C ALA A 380 -9.67 19.97 28.37
N GLN A 381 -8.77 19.16 27.80
CA GLN A 381 -8.25 19.37 26.45
C GLN A 381 -9.32 19.01 25.43
N SER A 382 -9.24 19.58 24.23
CA SER A 382 -10.16 19.31 23.13
C SER A 382 -9.39 19.21 21.81
N LEU A 383 -9.98 18.50 20.85
CA LEU A 383 -9.57 18.48 19.44
C LEU A 383 -10.38 19.48 18.58
N SER A 384 -11.25 20.28 19.20
CA SER A 384 -12.05 21.28 18.49
C SER A 384 -11.16 22.41 17.95
N GLY A 385 -11.27 22.69 16.65
CA GLY A 385 -10.48 23.71 15.96
C GLY A 385 -9.09 23.25 15.49
N PHE A 386 -8.78 21.97 15.68
CA PHE A 386 -7.60 21.31 15.13
C PHE A 386 -7.92 20.65 13.78
N VAL A 387 -6.90 20.46 12.96
CA VAL A 387 -7.00 19.80 11.64
C VAL A 387 -6.63 18.32 11.77
N ASN A 388 -7.02 17.51 10.78
CA ASN A 388 -6.44 16.18 10.63
C ASN A 388 -5.11 16.31 9.84
N ASP A 389 -4.02 16.58 10.54
CA ASP A 389 -2.66 16.67 10.00
C ASP A 389 -1.92 15.31 10.05
N TYR A 390 -2.45 14.34 10.80
CA TYR A 390 -1.77 13.11 11.20
C TYR A 390 -2.49 11.85 10.73
N GLY A 391 -2.36 11.52 9.43
CA GLY A 391 -2.89 10.26 8.88
C GLY A 391 -2.19 8.99 9.38
N SER A 392 -2.67 7.83 8.92
CA SER A 392 -2.15 6.51 9.29
C SER A 392 -0.64 6.38 9.07
N GLY A 393 0.03 5.57 9.89
CA GLY A 393 1.46 5.30 9.77
C GLY A 393 1.83 3.89 10.21
N THR A 394 3.09 3.51 10.00
CA THR A 394 3.63 2.24 10.49
C THR A 394 3.65 2.27 12.02
N ASN A 395 3.06 1.24 12.64
CA ASN A 395 2.91 1.09 14.10
C ASN A 395 2.14 2.24 14.79
N CYS A 396 1.44 3.09 14.03
CA CYS A 396 0.54 4.09 14.59
C CYS A 396 -0.85 3.48 14.80
N ALA A 397 -1.68 4.12 15.63
CA ALA A 397 -3.06 3.71 15.79
C ALA A 397 -3.80 3.77 14.43
N SER A 398 -4.68 2.80 14.17
CA SER A 398 -5.26 2.57 12.83
C SER A 398 -6.50 3.42 12.49
N THR A 399 -6.99 4.23 13.42
CA THR A 399 -8.24 4.99 13.32
C THR A 399 -8.01 6.50 13.39
N THR A 400 -7.21 7.05 12.47
CA THR A 400 -6.76 8.46 12.49
C THR A 400 -7.42 9.28 11.37
N SER A 401 -8.74 9.41 11.42
CA SER A 401 -9.49 10.10 10.35
C SER A 401 -10.07 11.45 10.78
N GLY A 402 -10.11 11.73 12.08
CA GLY A 402 -10.60 12.99 12.61
C GLY A 402 -9.50 14.00 12.94
N PRO A 403 -9.87 15.14 13.52
CA PRO A 403 -8.92 16.13 14.03
C PRO A 403 -7.94 15.51 15.02
N ASP A 404 -6.74 16.07 15.09
CA ASP A 404 -5.68 15.56 15.94
C ASP A 404 -4.95 16.66 16.72
N ARG A 405 -4.20 16.28 17.75
CA ARG A 405 -3.42 17.21 18.57
C ARG A 405 -2.16 16.58 19.13
N ALA A 406 -1.03 17.20 18.86
CA ALA A 406 0.30 16.82 19.31
C ALA A 406 0.70 17.49 20.64
N TYR A 407 1.43 16.74 21.46
CA TYR A 407 2.10 17.17 22.68
C TYR A 407 3.55 16.70 22.67
N SER A 408 4.49 17.52 23.15
CA SER A 408 5.88 17.11 23.30
C SER A 408 6.12 16.52 24.69
N VAL A 409 6.77 15.36 24.75
CA VAL A 409 7.17 14.67 25.98
C VAL A 409 8.68 14.51 25.98
N SER A 410 9.36 15.05 26.99
CA SER A 410 10.79 14.80 27.21
C SER A 410 10.93 13.67 28.23
N VAL A 411 11.57 12.57 27.84
CA VAL A 411 11.84 11.42 28.73
C VAL A 411 13.33 11.42 29.08
N SER A 412 13.65 11.36 30.39
CA SER A 412 15.03 11.39 30.87
C SER A 412 15.81 10.14 30.43
N ALA A 413 17.13 10.20 30.57
CA ALA A 413 18.01 9.08 30.29
C ALA A 413 17.67 7.85 31.16
N ASN A 414 17.55 6.67 30.56
CA ASN A 414 17.20 5.41 31.23
C ASN A 414 15.86 5.44 31.98
N SER A 415 14.91 6.25 31.50
CA SER A 415 13.56 6.36 32.04
C SER A 415 12.51 5.91 31.03
N GLN A 416 11.34 5.58 31.55
CA GLN A 416 10.11 5.37 30.78
C GLN A 416 9.05 6.38 31.22
N ALA A 417 8.40 7.02 30.26
CA ALA A 417 7.19 7.80 30.51
C ALA A 417 5.95 6.94 30.22
N THR A 418 5.01 6.88 31.17
CA THR A 418 3.66 6.36 30.95
C THR A 418 2.73 7.53 30.69
N VAL A 419 2.11 7.56 29.51
CA VAL A 419 1.17 8.61 29.10
C VAL A 419 -0.24 8.03 29.16
N THR A 420 -1.12 8.66 29.93
CA THR A 420 -2.51 8.27 30.09
C THR A 420 -3.42 9.35 29.51
N LEU A 421 -4.22 8.96 28.52
CA LEU A 421 -5.33 9.72 27.96
C LEU A 421 -6.62 9.25 28.61
N THR A 422 -7.41 10.16 29.16
CA THR A 422 -8.74 9.86 29.74
C THR A 422 -9.79 10.69 29.01
N PRO A 423 -10.53 10.09 28.05
CA PRO A 423 -11.57 10.79 27.33
C PRO A 423 -12.87 10.91 28.14
N ASP A 424 -13.66 11.95 27.85
CA ASP A 424 -15.03 12.06 28.35
C ASP A 424 -15.92 10.93 27.80
N ALA A 425 -17.02 10.66 28.50
CA ALA A 425 -17.99 9.65 28.09
C ALA A 425 -18.51 9.90 26.66
N GLY A 426 -18.46 8.89 25.80
CA GLY A 426 -18.91 8.99 24.41
C GLY A 426 -17.81 9.38 23.42
N PHE A 427 -16.59 9.68 23.88
CA PHE A 427 -15.45 9.97 23.01
C PHE A 427 -14.43 8.81 23.03
N ASN A 428 -13.92 8.41 21.86
CA ASN A 428 -12.90 7.36 21.69
C ASN A 428 -11.73 7.86 20.84
N PRO A 429 -10.84 8.69 21.40
CA PRO A 429 -9.60 9.06 20.74
C PRO A 429 -8.58 7.91 20.76
N THR A 430 -7.56 8.01 19.92
CA THR A 430 -6.38 7.14 19.96
C THR A 430 -5.13 7.93 20.33
N LEU A 431 -4.11 7.22 20.78
CA LEU A 431 -2.77 7.75 21.00
C LEU A 431 -1.77 7.16 20.01
N SER A 432 -0.94 8.01 19.44
CA SER A 432 0.22 7.61 18.63
C SER A 432 1.44 8.42 19.06
N ALA A 433 2.56 7.77 19.31
CA ALA A 433 3.79 8.45 19.69
C ALA A 433 4.87 8.31 18.62
N VAL A 434 5.56 9.40 18.30
CA VAL A 434 6.66 9.45 17.34
C VAL A 434 7.90 9.98 18.04
N ALA A 435 9.07 9.42 17.72
CA ALA A 435 10.34 9.98 18.20
C ALA A 435 10.57 11.37 17.61
N GLY A 436 11.13 12.29 18.41
CA GLY A 436 11.56 13.59 17.92
C GLY A 436 12.75 13.49 16.95
N PRO A 437 13.11 14.60 16.28
CA PRO A 437 12.55 15.95 16.44
C PRO A 437 11.19 16.14 15.75
N ALA A 438 10.55 17.31 15.94
CA ALA A 438 9.24 17.64 15.35
C ALA A 438 9.13 17.39 13.84
N ALA A 439 10.24 17.55 13.09
CA ALA A 439 10.29 17.27 11.66
C ALA A 439 10.05 15.77 11.31
N VAL A 440 10.41 14.86 12.21
CA VAL A 440 10.14 13.41 12.07
C VAL A 440 8.68 13.12 12.39
N CYS A 441 8.12 13.78 13.40
CA CYS A 441 6.71 13.66 13.78
C CYS A 441 5.74 14.10 12.67
N GLY A 442 6.05 15.18 11.95
CA GLY A 442 5.25 15.66 10.82
C GLY A 442 5.58 15.01 9.46
N ALA A 443 6.43 13.98 9.41
CA ALA A 443 6.80 13.33 8.15
C ALA A 443 5.73 12.33 7.68
N VAL A 444 5.54 12.17 6.37
CA VAL A 444 4.61 11.19 5.78
C VAL A 444 5.38 10.24 4.87
N PRO A 445 5.27 8.89 5.04
CA PRO A 445 4.50 8.20 6.08
C PRO A 445 5.14 8.33 7.47
N ARG A 446 4.30 8.36 8.51
CA ARG A 446 4.77 8.36 9.91
C ARG A 446 5.18 6.96 10.35
N SER A 447 6.19 6.89 11.21
CA SER A 447 6.59 5.67 11.92
C SER A 447 6.48 5.91 13.42
N CYS A 448 5.44 5.38 14.03
CA CYS A 448 5.24 5.51 15.47
C CYS A 448 6.13 4.53 16.24
N VAL A 449 6.59 4.98 17.40
CA VAL A 449 7.37 4.16 18.36
C VAL A 449 6.45 3.46 19.36
N SER A 450 5.22 3.95 19.54
CA SER A 450 4.19 3.35 20.38
C SER A 450 2.82 3.87 19.96
N SER A 451 1.76 3.11 20.21
CA SER A 451 0.38 3.55 19.99
C SER A 451 -0.56 2.86 20.97
N ALA A 452 -1.72 3.47 21.25
CA ALA A 452 -2.79 2.88 22.04
C ALA A 452 -4.17 3.25 21.47
N ASP A 453 -5.04 2.26 21.36
CA ASP A 453 -6.47 2.34 20.99
C ASP A 453 -7.20 1.16 21.68
N GLN A 454 -6.93 0.98 22.97
CA GLN A 454 -7.39 -0.16 23.76
C GLN A 454 -8.59 0.20 24.64
N GLY A 455 -8.73 1.49 24.96
CA GLY A 455 -9.91 2.05 25.56
C GLY A 455 -11.10 1.92 24.61
N GLY A 456 -12.24 1.45 25.12
CA GLY A 456 -13.50 1.76 24.46
C GLY A 456 -13.89 3.22 24.73
N SER A 457 -14.99 3.67 24.13
CA SER A 457 -15.50 5.03 24.35
C SER A 457 -15.60 5.41 25.84
N GLY A 458 -14.97 6.54 26.21
CA GLY A 458 -14.88 7.03 27.59
C GLY A 458 -13.96 6.24 28.52
N GLN A 459 -13.17 5.29 28.00
CA GLN A 459 -12.17 4.54 28.77
C GLN A 459 -10.76 5.11 28.52
N PRO A 460 -9.86 5.05 29.51
CA PRO A 460 -8.51 5.54 29.32
C PRO A 460 -7.70 4.70 28.33
N ASP A 461 -6.88 5.39 27.54
CA ASP A 461 -5.78 4.80 26.78
C ASP A 461 -4.45 5.08 27.47
N VAL A 462 -3.56 4.09 27.43
CA VAL A 462 -2.24 4.18 28.05
C VAL A 462 -1.19 3.74 27.05
N LEU A 463 -0.22 4.61 26.78
CA LEU A 463 0.99 4.26 26.05
C LEU A 463 2.22 4.47 26.92
N LYS A 464 3.33 3.85 26.54
CA LYS A 464 4.61 3.94 27.24
C LYS A 464 5.72 4.32 26.27
N LEU A 465 6.65 5.13 26.74
CA LEU A 465 7.78 5.67 25.98
C LEU A 465 9.08 5.38 26.71
N SER A 466 9.80 4.36 26.27
CA SER A 466 11.10 3.97 26.84
C SER A 466 12.25 4.80 26.23
N ASN A 467 13.12 5.36 27.07
CA ASN A 467 14.37 6.00 26.65
C ASN A 467 15.59 5.27 27.23
N PRO A 468 16.09 4.21 26.57
CA PRO A 468 17.26 3.46 27.04
C PRO A 468 18.60 4.20 26.90
N THR A 469 18.61 5.45 26.43
CA THR A 469 19.87 6.14 26.14
C THR A 469 20.42 6.91 27.33
N GLY A 470 21.72 7.22 27.29
CA GLY A 470 22.39 8.02 28.31
C GLY A 470 22.03 9.52 28.31
N ALA A 471 21.10 9.97 27.47
CA ALA A 471 20.64 11.36 27.39
C ALA A 471 19.11 11.43 27.33
N ALA A 472 18.53 12.57 27.70
CA ALA A 472 17.11 12.79 27.53
C ALA A 472 16.72 12.77 26.05
N LYS A 473 15.54 12.23 25.74
CA LYS A 473 14.96 12.18 24.39
C LYS A 473 13.61 12.86 24.36
N GLU A 474 13.35 13.53 23.25
CA GLU A 474 12.03 14.10 22.95
C GLU A 474 11.20 13.11 22.14
N PHE A 475 9.92 13.02 22.49
CA PHE A 475 8.88 12.30 21.79
C PHE A 475 7.69 13.24 21.55
N PHE A 476 6.89 12.94 20.54
CA PHE A 476 5.63 13.63 20.27
C PHE A 476 4.49 12.64 20.43
N VAL A 477 3.53 12.95 21.28
CA VAL A 477 2.30 12.18 21.48
C VAL A 477 1.18 12.88 20.75
N VAL A 478 0.59 12.21 19.77
CA VAL A 478 -0.55 12.64 18.99
C VAL A 478 -1.80 11.97 19.56
N VAL A 479 -2.75 12.79 20.00
CA VAL A 479 -4.12 12.39 20.32
C VAL A 479 -4.95 12.58 19.05
N ASP A 480 -5.59 11.52 18.58
CA ASP A 480 -6.30 11.53 17.30
C ASP A 480 -7.74 11.06 17.47
N SER A 481 -8.67 11.61 16.70
CA SER A 481 -10.07 11.19 16.73
C SER A 481 -10.35 10.10 15.70
N SER A 482 -11.05 9.04 16.12
CA SER A 482 -11.50 7.99 15.22
C SER A 482 -12.58 8.41 14.23
N SER A 483 -13.04 9.67 14.25
CA SER A 483 -14.06 10.19 13.32
C SER A 483 -13.89 11.67 13.00
N PHE A 484 -14.22 12.04 11.76
CA PHE A 484 -14.14 13.41 11.23
C PHE A 484 -14.87 14.50 12.04
N SER A 485 -15.86 14.13 12.89
CA SER A 485 -16.70 15.10 13.60
C SER A 485 -16.59 15.03 15.14
N ALA A 486 -15.82 14.10 15.70
CA ALA A 486 -15.71 13.98 17.16
C ALA A 486 -14.53 14.81 17.67
N ALA A 487 -14.83 15.91 18.34
CA ALA A 487 -13.88 16.82 18.98
C ALA A 487 -13.99 16.80 20.51
N GLY A 488 -14.29 15.62 21.08
CA GLY A 488 -14.60 15.43 22.50
C GLY A 488 -13.52 15.95 23.45
N LEU A 489 -13.88 16.09 24.73
CA LEU A 489 -12.92 16.49 25.75
C LEU A 489 -12.13 15.29 26.28
N PHE A 490 -10.92 15.57 26.75
CA PHE A 490 -10.05 14.58 27.37
C PHE A 490 -9.06 15.21 28.36
N ASP A 491 -8.58 14.41 29.30
CA ASP A 491 -7.43 14.71 30.13
C ASP A 491 -6.21 13.91 29.63
N LEU A 492 -5.04 14.53 29.64
CA LEU A 492 -3.78 13.89 29.27
C LEU A 492 -2.76 14.07 30.39
N SER A 493 -2.14 12.98 30.82
CA SER A 493 -1.12 13.02 31.87
C SER A 493 0.08 12.16 31.50
N SER A 494 1.25 12.52 32.00
CA SER A 494 2.45 11.69 31.91
C SER A 494 3.03 11.51 33.31
N VAL A 495 3.52 10.30 33.59
CA VAL A 495 4.35 9.99 34.76
C VAL A 495 5.63 9.35 34.27
N GLU A 496 6.74 9.60 34.96
CA GLU A 496 8.05 9.08 34.59
C GLU A 496 8.62 8.22 35.71
N ALA A 497 9.18 7.08 35.35
CA ALA A 497 9.85 6.14 36.24
C ALA A 497 11.09 5.56 35.55
N PRO A 498 12.07 4.99 36.29
CA PRO A 498 13.14 4.19 35.69
C PRO A 498 12.55 3.07 34.83
N ILE A 499 13.19 2.74 33.71
CA ILE A 499 12.73 1.63 32.86
C ILE A 499 12.77 0.32 33.68
N PRO A 500 11.66 -0.43 33.79
CA PRO A 500 11.63 -1.74 34.42
C PRO A 500 12.71 -2.68 33.85
N ALA A 501 13.38 -3.48 34.68
CA ALA A 501 14.44 -4.36 34.20
C ALA A 501 13.91 -5.35 33.15
N GLY A 502 14.60 -5.42 32.00
CA GLY A 502 14.20 -6.25 30.87
C GLY A 502 13.02 -5.72 30.07
N ASP A 503 12.56 -4.49 30.25
CA ASP A 503 11.60 -3.87 29.30
C ASP A 503 12.27 -3.71 27.93
N VAL A 504 13.52 -3.25 27.92
CA VAL A 504 14.33 -3.05 26.71
C VAL A 504 15.60 -3.90 26.73
N CYS A 505 16.14 -4.27 25.57
CA CYS A 505 17.33 -5.10 25.48
C CYS A 505 18.54 -4.39 26.12
N GLU A 506 18.59 -3.07 26.04
CA GLU A 506 19.62 -2.24 26.66
C GLU A 506 19.59 -2.28 28.20
N ASN A 507 18.47 -2.68 28.81
CA ASN A 507 18.33 -2.82 30.27
C ASN A 507 17.98 -4.24 30.72
N ALA A 508 18.22 -5.23 29.86
CA ALA A 508 18.08 -6.63 30.21
C ALA A 508 18.92 -6.95 31.47
N PRO A 509 18.42 -7.82 32.36
CA PRO A 509 19.20 -8.29 33.51
C PRO A 509 20.51 -8.96 33.09
N ALA A 510 21.38 -9.24 34.07
CA ALA A 510 22.65 -9.91 33.83
C ALA A 510 22.48 -11.19 32.98
N ALA A 511 23.35 -11.35 31.98
CA ALA A 511 23.20 -12.40 30.99
C ALA A 511 23.19 -13.81 31.58
N ILE A 512 22.26 -14.64 31.12
CA ILE A 512 22.14 -16.03 31.52
C ILE A 512 23.14 -16.86 30.72
N THR A 513 23.91 -17.71 31.39
CA THR A 513 25.08 -18.41 30.82
C THR A 513 25.02 -19.94 30.97
N ALA A 514 23.97 -20.47 31.60
CA ALA A 514 23.79 -21.88 31.87
C ALA A 514 22.30 -22.24 32.05
N ASP A 515 22.00 -23.55 32.03
CA ASP A 515 20.64 -24.08 32.22
C ASP A 515 19.94 -23.41 33.41
N THR A 516 18.80 -22.79 33.13
CA THR A 516 18.08 -21.96 34.10
C THR A 516 16.59 -22.06 33.82
N THR A 517 15.78 -22.09 34.88
CA THR A 517 14.34 -21.82 34.80
C THR A 517 14.04 -20.58 35.62
N LEU A 518 13.50 -19.56 34.97
CA LEU A 518 12.94 -18.37 35.62
C LEU A 518 11.45 -18.63 35.82
N PHE A 519 10.99 -18.47 37.06
CA PHE A 519 9.60 -18.75 37.43
C PHE A 519 8.83 -17.46 37.67
N HIS A 520 7.57 -17.41 37.24
CA HIS A 520 6.67 -16.26 37.44
C HIS A 520 7.22 -14.94 36.89
N GLU A 521 7.87 -15.00 35.74
CA GLU A 521 8.19 -13.81 34.97
C GLU A 521 6.89 -13.20 34.43
N SER A 522 6.91 -11.92 34.02
CA SER A 522 5.70 -11.21 33.61
C SER A 522 6.00 -10.13 32.58
N THR A 523 5.11 -9.99 31.58
CA THR A 523 5.04 -8.82 30.68
C THR A 523 4.07 -7.75 31.20
N VAL A 524 3.30 -8.03 32.25
CA VAL A 524 2.36 -7.06 32.82
C VAL A 524 3.11 -5.85 33.36
N GLY A 525 2.73 -4.67 32.89
CA GLY A 525 3.36 -3.42 33.32
C GLY A 525 4.61 -3.03 32.54
N LEU A 526 4.99 -3.78 31.51
CA LEU A 526 6.04 -3.43 30.54
C LEU A 526 5.47 -2.64 29.35
N ALA A 527 6.34 -2.04 28.55
CA ALA A 527 5.98 -1.39 27.30
C ALA A 527 5.92 -2.41 26.15
N ASN A 528 5.25 -2.01 25.07
CA ASN A 528 5.42 -2.65 23.77
C ASN A 528 6.46 -1.83 23.00
N ASP A 529 7.73 -2.18 23.18
CA ASP A 529 8.89 -1.56 22.57
C ASP A 529 9.29 -2.25 21.24
N TYR A 530 8.78 -3.46 20.98
CA TYR A 530 9.20 -4.31 19.87
C TYR A 530 8.09 -4.59 18.85
N GLY A 531 8.01 -3.75 17.81
CA GLY A 531 7.14 -3.99 16.64
C GLY A 531 7.61 -5.13 15.71
N SER A 532 6.95 -5.31 14.56
CA SER A 532 7.23 -6.43 13.63
C SER A 532 8.68 -6.48 13.12
N GLY A 533 9.13 -7.67 12.71
CA GLY A 533 10.47 -7.87 12.17
C GLY A 533 10.57 -9.04 11.18
N THR A 534 11.66 -9.10 10.43
CA THR A 534 11.97 -10.22 9.55
C THR A 534 12.23 -11.47 10.38
N GLY A 535 11.36 -12.47 10.24
CA GLY A 535 11.45 -13.72 10.99
C GLY A 535 11.11 -13.57 12.48
N CYS A 536 10.47 -12.48 12.90
CA CYS A 536 9.99 -12.28 14.29
C CYS A 536 8.49 -12.55 14.37
N THR A 537 7.99 -12.97 15.53
CA THR A 537 6.55 -13.23 15.77
C THR A 537 6.02 -12.45 16.95
N GLY A 538 4.70 -12.19 16.94
CA GLY A 538 3.90 -11.58 18.01
C GLY A 538 4.48 -10.30 18.55
N ASN A 539 4.22 -9.18 17.87
CA ASN A 539 4.93 -7.92 18.09
C ASN A 539 3.97 -6.78 18.41
N ALA A 540 2.93 -7.09 19.18
CA ALA A 540 1.81 -6.18 19.38
C ALA A 540 1.52 -5.92 20.86
N GLY A 541 1.90 -6.83 21.76
CA GLY A 541 1.68 -6.71 23.20
C GLY A 541 2.89 -6.18 23.96
N PRO A 542 2.79 -6.04 25.28
CA PRO A 542 3.95 -5.71 26.12
C PRO A 542 5.01 -6.81 26.07
N ASP A 543 6.27 -6.41 26.05
CA ASP A 543 7.40 -7.31 25.84
C ASP A 543 8.41 -7.31 27.00
N ARG A 544 9.20 -8.38 27.08
CA ARG A 544 10.29 -8.54 28.04
C ARG A 544 11.50 -9.17 27.38
N ALA A 545 12.64 -8.49 27.49
CA ALA A 545 13.94 -8.89 27.00
C ALA A 545 14.80 -9.58 28.07
N TYR A 546 15.51 -10.64 27.65
CA TYR A 546 16.54 -11.34 28.42
C TYR A 546 17.82 -11.42 27.60
N GLU A 547 18.97 -11.08 28.20
CA GLU A 547 20.26 -11.36 27.59
C GLU A 547 20.70 -12.79 27.92
N VAL A 548 21.20 -13.51 26.92
CA VAL A 548 21.74 -14.86 27.04
C VAL A 548 23.07 -14.96 26.31
N GLN A 549 24.04 -15.62 26.93
CA GLN A 549 25.35 -15.89 26.35
C GLN A 549 25.45 -17.38 26.03
N VAL A 550 25.52 -17.70 24.74
CA VAL A 550 25.62 -19.08 24.26
C VAL A 550 27.08 -19.36 23.93
N GLY A 551 27.67 -20.38 24.56
CA GLY A 551 29.06 -20.76 24.33
C GLY A 551 29.32 -21.30 22.92
N PRO A 552 30.60 -21.44 22.52
CA PRO A 552 30.95 -21.95 21.20
C PRO A 552 30.48 -23.38 21.00
N ASN A 553 29.94 -23.69 19.82
CA ASN A 553 29.35 -24.98 19.46
C ASN A 553 28.23 -25.44 20.41
N GLN A 554 27.47 -24.48 20.96
CA GLN A 554 26.29 -24.76 21.77
C GLN A 554 25.01 -24.31 21.06
N ARG A 555 23.92 -25.01 21.37
CA ARG A 555 22.55 -24.63 21.03
C ARG A 555 21.84 -24.19 22.30
N LEU A 556 21.16 -23.05 22.20
CA LEU A 556 20.17 -22.62 23.17
C LEU A 556 18.79 -23.09 22.72
N THR A 557 18.06 -23.72 23.63
CA THR A 557 16.62 -23.96 23.52
C THR A 557 15.92 -23.20 24.62
N ALA A 558 15.01 -22.31 24.22
CA ALA A 558 14.19 -21.52 25.12
C ALA A 558 12.75 -21.97 25.04
N GLN A 559 12.13 -22.21 26.19
CA GLN A 559 10.74 -22.63 26.31
C GLN A 559 10.00 -21.66 27.23
N LEU A 560 8.99 -20.99 26.70
CA LEU A 560 8.13 -20.07 27.46
C LEU A 560 6.78 -20.75 27.66
N ALA A 561 6.39 -20.96 28.91
CA ALA A 561 5.09 -21.52 29.26
C ALA A 561 4.26 -20.48 30.01
N ALA A 562 3.12 -20.06 29.45
CA ALA A 562 2.21 -19.14 30.15
C ALA A 562 1.64 -19.78 31.42
N ILE A 563 1.60 -19.00 32.50
CA ILE A 563 1.00 -19.41 33.77
C ILE A 563 -0.48 -19.05 33.74
N ALA A 564 -1.34 -20.03 34.04
CA ALA A 564 -2.78 -19.78 34.16
C ALA A 564 -3.07 -19.00 35.45
N ASP A 565 -3.66 -17.81 35.33
CA ASP A 565 -4.26 -17.10 36.46
C ASP A 565 -5.73 -17.53 36.60
N GLY A 566 -6.16 -17.89 37.82
CA GLY A 566 -7.54 -18.31 38.09
C GLY A 566 -8.03 -19.59 37.37
N GLY A 567 -7.14 -20.39 36.77
CA GLY A 567 -7.48 -21.68 36.15
C GLY A 567 -7.83 -21.63 34.65
N VAL A 568 -7.57 -20.51 33.96
CA VAL A 568 -7.65 -20.40 32.49
C VAL A 568 -6.33 -19.78 32.00
N PRO A 569 -5.66 -20.33 30.97
CA PRO A 569 -4.54 -19.62 30.35
C PRO A 569 -5.09 -18.39 29.62
N GLN A 570 -4.90 -17.21 30.21
CA GLN A 570 -5.61 -15.99 29.79
C GLN A 570 -4.88 -15.17 28.72
N TRP A 571 -3.64 -15.53 28.34
CA TRP A 571 -2.89 -14.79 27.33
C TRP A 571 -2.10 -15.72 26.40
N ASP A 572 -1.87 -15.23 25.18
CA ASP A 572 -1.17 -15.91 24.10
C ASP A 572 0.22 -15.26 23.97
N PRO A 573 1.28 -15.90 24.52
CA PRO A 573 2.64 -15.39 24.43
C PRO A 573 3.27 -15.74 23.08
N THR A 574 4.27 -14.96 22.70
CA THR A 574 5.20 -15.31 21.63
C THR A 574 6.63 -15.16 22.12
N LEU A 575 7.55 -15.82 21.43
CA LEU A 575 8.96 -15.82 21.77
C LEU A 575 9.79 -15.54 20.52
N SER A 576 10.69 -14.57 20.61
CA SER A 576 11.62 -14.22 19.53
C SER A 576 13.07 -14.22 20.03
N LEU A 577 14.01 -14.65 19.19
CA LEU A 577 15.45 -14.67 19.45
C LEU A 577 16.18 -13.71 18.51
N VAL A 578 16.97 -12.80 19.05
CA VAL A 578 17.69 -11.75 18.31
C VAL A 578 19.18 -11.89 18.60
N ALA A 579 20.04 -11.69 17.60
CA ALA A 579 21.49 -11.62 17.84
C ALA A 579 21.84 -10.34 18.62
N GLY A 580 22.79 -10.42 19.55
CA GLY A 580 23.40 -9.22 20.13
C GLY A 580 24.20 -8.41 19.08
N PRO A 581 24.53 -7.13 19.36
CA PRO A 581 24.32 -6.42 20.63
C PRO A 581 22.87 -5.94 20.82
N ALA A 582 22.53 -5.41 22.00
CA ALA A 582 21.16 -4.96 22.36
C ALA A 582 20.50 -4.02 21.33
N SER A 583 21.29 -3.17 20.66
CA SER A 583 20.80 -2.28 19.60
C SER A 583 20.21 -2.99 18.38
N ALA A 584 20.42 -4.31 18.24
CA ALA A 584 19.78 -5.12 17.22
C ALA A 584 18.28 -5.35 17.49
N CYS A 585 17.84 -5.28 18.75
CA CYS A 585 16.42 -5.40 19.11
C CYS A 585 15.60 -4.18 18.63
N SER A 586 16.20 -3.00 18.66
CA SER A 586 15.58 -1.74 18.25
C SER A 586 15.84 -1.38 16.77
N ALA A 587 16.54 -2.24 16.03
CA ALA A 587 16.74 -2.07 14.59
C ALA A 587 15.39 -2.25 13.84
N GLN A 588 15.19 -1.47 12.78
CA GLN A 588 14.00 -1.56 11.93
C GLN A 588 14.41 -1.79 10.47
N PRO A 589 14.07 -2.96 9.86
CA PRO A 589 13.37 -4.08 10.48
C PRO A 589 14.26 -4.86 11.46
N ARG A 590 13.68 -5.32 12.58
CA ARG A 590 14.35 -6.27 13.49
C ARG A 590 14.50 -7.61 12.78
N VAL A 591 15.61 -8.31 13.00
CA VAL A 591 15.86 -9.64 12.43
C VAL A 591 15.95 -10.66 13.54
N CYS A 592 15.01 -11.61 13.56
CA CYS A 592 15.02 -12.70 14.53
C CYS A 592 15.59 -13.98 13.91
N LEU A 593 16.42 -14.70 14.68
CA LEU A 593 17.09 -15.94 14.29
C LEU A 593 16.26 -17.19 14.60
N GLY A 594 15.35 -17.07 15.57
CA GLY A 594 14.40 -18.10 15.95
C GLY A 594 13.17 -17.42 16.53
N ASN A 595 12.01 -18.02 16.35
CA ASN A 595 10.76 -17.49 16.86
C ASN A 595 9.76 -18.62 17.13
N SER A 596 8.72 -18.32 17.89
CA SER A 596 7.59 -19.20 18.13
C SER A 596 6.36 -18.37 18.45
N ASN A 597 5.25 -18.70 17.78
CA ASN A 597 3.92 -18.16 18.03
C ASN A 597 2.89 -19.25 17.70
N ARG A 598 2.70 -20.18 18.62
CA ARG A 598 1.68 -21.23 18.44
C ARG A 598 0.32 -20.64 18.75
N SER A 599 -0.58 -20.73 17.78
CA SER A 599 -1.94 -20.21 17.94
C SER A 599 -2.65 -20.84 19.14
N GLY A 600 -3.03 -20.01 20.12
CA GLY A 600 -3.88 -20.39 21.25
C GLY A 600 -3.24 -20.17 22.62
N SER A 601 -4.04 -19.68 23.56
CA SER A 601 -3.55 -19.33 24.90
C SER A 601 -3.06 -20.56 25.69
N GLY A 602 -1.98 -20.38 26.45
CA GLY A 602 -1.45 -21.42 27.34
C GLY A 602 -0.55 -22.46 26.69
N LEU A 603 -0.28 -22.35 25.38
CA LEU A 603 0.69 -23.21 24.72
C LEU A 603 2.12 -22.79 25.10
N THR A 604 3.02 -23.77 25.10
CA THR A 604 4.45 -23.50 25.31
C THR A 604 5.07 -23.07 23.99
N GLU A 605 5.65 -21.88 23.99
CA GLU A 605 6.46 -21.36 22.89
C GLU A 605 7.87 -21.90 22.99
N THR A 606 8.46 -22.33 21.87
CA THR A 606 9.83 -22.87 21.84
C THR A 606 10.63 -22.27 20.70
N ALA A 607 11.69 -21.55 21.03
CA ALA A 607 12.62 -20.98 20.07
C ALA A 607 14.04 -21.50 20.32
N THR A 608 14.81 -21.72 19.26
CA THR A 608 16.19 -22.19 19.37
C THR A 608 17.16 -21.33 18.58
N VAL A 609 18.42 -21.28 19.01
CA VAL A 609 19.52 -20.67 18.26
C VAL A 609 20.81 -21.44 18.49
N ALA A 610 21.61 -21.60 17.44
CA ALA A 610 22.89 -22.29 17.50
C ALA A 610 24.05 -21.29 17.37
N ASN A 611 25.02 -21.36 18.28
CA ASN A 611 26.30 -20.66 18.15
C ASN A 611 27.34 -21.58 17.53
N THR A 612 27.58 -21.40 16.24
CA THR A 612 28.59 -22.14 15.45
C THR A 612 29.96 -21.48 15.47
N GLY A 613 30.09 -20.33 16.15
CA GLY A 613 31.31 -19.58 16.28
C GLY A 613 32.32 -20.23 17.22
N ALA A 614 33.58 -19.79 17.11
CA ALA A 614 34.67 -20.23 17.98
C ALA A 614 34.66 -19.55 19.36
N SER A 615 33.80 -18.57 19.59
CA SER A 615 33.65 -17.83 20.85
C SER A 615 32.20 -17.81 21.30
N ALA A 616 31.96 -17.51 22.59
CA ALA A 616 30.61 -17.23 23.07
C ALA A 616 30.00 -16.04 22.31
N GLN A 617 28.68 -16.08 22.12
CA GLN A 617 27.89 -15.04 21.46
C GLN A 617 26.72 -14.61 22.35
N SER A 618 26.41 -13.31 22.31
CA SER A 618 25.25 -12.72 22.98
C SER A 618 24.01 -12.85 22.10
N TYR A 619 22.89 -13.22 22.70
CA TYR A 619 21.57 -13.24 22.09
C TYR A 619 20.57 -12.60 23.06
N PHE A 620 19.49 -12.07 22.52
CA PHE A 620 18.37 -11.54 23.27
C PHE A 620 17.13 -12.39 23.01
N LEU A 621 16.46 -12.81 24.08
CA LEU A 621 15.12 -13.39 24.00
C LEU A 621 14.11 -12.30 24.28
N VAL A 622 13.10 -12.21 23.44
CA VAL A 622 11.97 -11.30 23.61
C VAL A 622 10.73 -12.16 23.79
N ALA A 623 10.19 -12.12 25.00
CA ALA A 623 8.87 -12.65 25.32
C ALA A 623 7.84 -11.54 25.11
N ASP A 624 6.82 -11.77 24.29
CA ASP A 624 5.87 -10.74 23.86
C ASP A 624 4.44 -11.32 23.85
N GLY A 625 3.42 -10.47 23.78
CA GLY A 625 2.05 -10.84 23.53
C GLY A 625 1.72 -10.95 22.04
N ALA A 626 0.97 -12.00 21.66
CA ALA A 626 0.50 -12.18 20.28
C ALA A 626 -0.43 -11.04 19.78
N SER A 627 -0.98 -10.22 20.67
CA SER A 627 -1.84 -9.07 20.37
C SER A 627 -1.58 -7.92 21.35
N SER A 628 -2.05 -6.72 21.02
CA SER A 628 -1.90 -5.51 21.87
C SER A 628 -2.57 -5.56 23.23
N SER A 629 -3.47 -6.51 23.44
CA SER A 629 -4.13 -6.75 24.72
C SER A 629 -3.62 -8.02 25.44
N SER A 630 -2.68 -8.74 24.84
CA SER A 630 -2.12 -9.98 25.39
C SER A 630 -0.93 -9.65 26.31
N ALA A 631 -1.11 -9.77 27.61
CA ALA A 631 -0.04 -9.68 28.61
C ALA A 631 -0.30 -10.65 29.76
N GLY A 632 0.75 -11.15 30.40
CA GLY A 632 0.57 -12.04 31.54
C GLY A 632 1.86 -12.61 32.11
N GLN A 633 1.69 -13.59 33.01
CA GLN A 633 2.80 -14.28 33.67
C GLN A 633 3.19 -15.56 32.91
N TYR A 634 4.46 -15.96 33.05
CA TYR A 634 5.04 -17.13 32.41
C TYR A 634 6.25 -17.68 33.18
N ASP A 635 6.56 -18.95 32.91
CA ASP A 635 7.84 -19.56 33.25
C ASP A 635 8.72 -19.61 31.99
N LEU A 636 9.99 -19.20 32.10
CA LEU A 636 10.98 -19.27 31.02
C LEU A 636 12.06 -20.28 31.36
N LYS A 637 12.12 -21.38 30.61
CA LYS A 637 13.15 -22.40 30.72
C LYS A 637 14.16 -22.28 29.60
N LEU A 638 15.43 -22.21 29.96
CA LEU A 638 16.57 -22.12 29.05
C LEU A 638 17.44 -23.37 29.23
N THR A 639 17.79 -24.03 28.12
CA THR A 639 18.65 -25.22 28.11
C THR A 639 19.76 -25.03 27.08
N PHE A 640 20.99 -25.31 27.49
CA PHE A 640 22.22 -25.16 26.71
C PHE A 640 22.80 -26.54 26.43
N GLY A 641 22.69 -26.98 25.19
CA GLY A 641 23.22 -28.26 24.72
C GLY A 641 24.42 -28.07 23.80
N ALA A 642 25.28 -29.10 23.67
CA ALA A 642 26.19 -29.15 22.53
C ALA A 642 25.39 -29.35 21.25
N ILE A 643 25.79 -28.72 20.15
CA ILE A 643 25.17 -28.96 18.84
C ILE A 643 25.51 -30.40 18.43
N ALA A 644 24.48 -31.24 18.26
CA ALA A 644 24.66 -32.65 17.93
C ALA A 644 25.31 -32.82 16.54
N ALA A 645 26.14 -33.84 16.36
CA ALA A 645 26.80 -34.08 15.07
C ALA A 645 25.75 -34.34 13.98
N GLY A 646 25.85 -33.63 12.86
CA GLY A 646 24.86 -33.66 11.79
C GLY A 646 23.57 -32.90 12.08
N ASP A 647 23.49 -32.05 13.10
CA ASP A 647 22.35 -31.15 13.31
C ASP A 647 22.35 -30.02 12.26
N ILE A 648 23.54 -29.45 12.00
CA ILE A 648 23.71 -28.33 11.07
C ILE A 648 24.79 -28.59 10.01
N CYS A 649 24.78 -27.83 8.92
CA CYS A 649 25.80 -27.95 7.88
C CYS A 649 27.23 -27.71 8.39
N ALA A 650 27.41 -26.83 9.38
CA ALA A 650 28.73 -26.57 9.96
C ALA A 650 29.33 -27.79 10.71
N ASN A 651 28.50 -28.74 11.13
CA ASN A 651 28.93 -29.97 11.80
C ASN A 651 28.37 -31.25 11.14
N ALA A 652 28.10 -31.16 9.84
CA ALA A 652 27.55 -32.25 9.04
C ALA A 652 28.39 -33.53 9.17
N THR A 653 27.70 -34.67 9.28
CA THR A 653 28.39 -35.97 9.40
C THR A 653 29.00 -36.37 8.04
N PRO A 654 30.33 -36.56 7.92
CA PRO A 654 30.93 -36.92 6.64
C PRO A 654 30.54 -38.34 6.20
N VAL A 655 30.20 -38.51 4.92
CA VAL A 655 29.89 -39.81 4.30
C VAL A 655 30.71 -40.01 3.02
N MET A 656 30.86 -41.26 2.59
CA MET A 656 31.67 -41.64 1.43
C MET A 656 30.88 -42.57 0.50
N ASN A 657 31.44 -42.88 -0.68
CA ASN A 657 30.85 -43.88 -1.56
C ASN A 657 30.71 -45.24 -0.84
N GLY A 658 29.52 -45.85 -0.93
CA GLY A 658 29.23 -47.14 -0.32
C GLY A 658 28.88 -47.06 1.17
N THR A 659 28.80 -45.86 1.76
CA THR A 659 28.32 -45.70 3.14
C THR A 659 26.89 -46.23 3.27
N MET A 660 26.69 -47.08 4.28
CA MET A 660 25.39 -47.58 4.72
C MET A 660 25.25 -47.34 6.21
N LEU A 661 24.39 -46.42 6.61
CA LEU A 661 24.05 -46.14 8.00
C LEU A 661 22.70 -46.79 8.31
N THR A 662 22.67 -47.70 9.27
CA THR A 662 21.51 -48.60 9.47
C THR A 662 20.54 -48.14 10.57
N MET A 663 20.86 -47.09 11.32
CA MET A 663 20.06 -46.59 12.44
C MET A 663 20.28 -45.08 12.62
N GLU A 664 19.86 -44.29 11.65
CA GLU A 664 19.90 -42.83 11.74
C GLU A 664 18.58 -42.30 12.29
N SER A 665 18.67 -41.16 12.99
CA SER A 665 17.50 -40.52 13.58
C SER A 665 17.64 -38.99 13.57
N SER A 666 16.56 -38.26 13.28
CA SER A 666 16.47 -36.81 13.54
C SER A 666 15.96 -36.48 14.96
N ALA A 667 15.78 -37.48 15.82
CA ALA A 667 15.38 -37.25 17.21
C ALA A 667 16.44 -36.43 17.96
N GLY A 668 16.00 -35.32 18.57
CA GLY A 668 16.87 -34.41 19.32
C GLY A 668 17.66 -33.41 18.45
N MET A 669 17.49 -33.46 17.13
CA MET A 669 17.95 -32.41 16.21
C MET A 669 16.94 -31.26 16.17
N ALA A 670 17.36 -30.09 15.72
CA ALA A 670 16.49 -28.94 15.51
C ALA A 670 15.95 -28.90 14.08
N ASN A 671 14.87 -28.13 13.88
CA ASN A 671 14.50 -27.67 12.54
C ASN A 671 15.26 -26.37 12.27
N ASP A 672 16.34 -26.46 11.49
CA ASP A 672 17.17 -25.32 11.12
C ASP A 672 16.87 -24.81 9.69
N TYR A 673 16.16 -25.60 8.86
CA TYR A 673 15.97 -25.34 7.43
C TYR A 673 14.50 -25.38 6.98
N SER A 674 13.62 -24.73 7.75
CA SER A 674 12.15 -24.81 7.64
C SER A 674 11.47 -24.41 6.32
N GLN A 675 12.16 -23.78 5.36
CA GLN A 675 11.56 -23.36 4.08
C GLN A 675 12.51 -23.57 2.89
N PRO A 676 12.73 -24.82 2.46
CA PRO A 676 13.51 -25.10 1.27
C PRO A 676 12.89 -24.37 0.06
N SER A 677 13.72 -23.66 -0.71
CA SER A 677 13.25 -22.94 -1.91
C SER A 677 12.54 -23.87 -2.92
N ALA A 678 11.86 -23.30 -3.91
CA ALA A 678 11.21 -24.07 -4.98
C ALA A 678 12.18 -25.03 -5.73
N SER A 679 13.49 -24.79 -5.69
CA SER A 679 14.50 -25.68 -6.29
C SER A 679 14.85 -26.91 -5.45
N CYS A 680 14.30 -27.01 -4.23
CA CYS A 680 14.36 -28.21 -3.40
C CYS A 680 13.13 -29.08 -3.70
N PHE A 681 11.94 -28.62 -3.30
CA PHE A 681 10.63 -29.22 -3.58
C PHE A 681 9.45 -28.25 -3.30
N GLY A 682 9.73 -27.08 -2.72
CA GLY A 682 8.80 -25.93 -2.70
C GLY A 682 7.66 -25.99 -1.67
N VAL A 683 7.71 -26.92 -0.72
CA VAL A 683 6.73 -27.04 0.37
C VAL A 683 7.42 -26.99 1.74
N PHE A 684 6.69 -26.54 2.76
CA PHE A 684 7.19 -26.25 4.11
C PHE A 684 7.48 -27.53 4.90
N SER A 685 8.72 -27.76 5.32
CA SER A 685 9.13 -28.85 6.21
C SER A 685 9.32 -28.33 7.64
N GLY A 686 8.35 -28.62 8.50
CA GLY A 686 8.32 -28.10 9.87
C GLY A 686 9.12 -28.91 10.90
N GLY A 687 9.60 -30.10 10.53
CA GLY A 687 10.23 -31.05 11.42
C GLY A 687 11.76 -30.93 11.53
N PRO A 688 12.40 -31.76 12.37
CA PRO A 688 13.83 -31.69 12.63
C PRO A 688 14.69 -32.23 11.48
N ASP A 689 15.82 -31.57 11.24
CA ASP A 689 16.78 -31.84 10.16
C ASP A 689 17.92 -32.76 10.59
N ARG A 690 18.52 -33.46 9.63
CA ARG A 690 19.82 -34.12 9.81
C ARG A 690 20.69 -33.99 8.57
N VAL A 691 21.94 -33.57 8.77
CA VAL A 691 22.87 -33.16 7.72
C VAL A 691 24.09 -34.07 7.63
N TYR A 692 24.39 -34.48 6.40
CA TYR A 692 25.60 -35.19 6.01
C TYR A 692 26.39 -34.38 4.99
N SER A 693 27.69 -34.68 4.82
CA SER A 693 28.53 -34.04 3.79
C SER A 693 29.25 -35.07 2.92
N ILE A 694 29.34 -34.78 1.62
CA ILE A 694 30.02 -35.63 0.64
C ILE A 694 30.64 -34.81 -0.49
N SER A 695 31.75 -35.31 -1.05
CA SER A 695 32.35 -34.82 -2.29
C SER A 695 31.94 -35.71 -3.47
N ILE A 696 31.31 -35.14 -4.48
CA ILE A 696 30.88 -35.83 -5.70
C ILE A 696 31.92 -35.58 -6.79
N PRO A 697 32.70 -36.58 -7.24
CA PRO A 697 33.69 -36.39 -8.30
C PRO A 697 33.06 -35.94 -9.64
N ALA A 698 33.84 -35.27 -10.49
CA ALA A 698 33.40 -34.83 -11.81
C ALA A 698 32.84 -36.00 -12.63
N GLY A 699 31.68 -35.78 -13.25
CA GLY A 699 30.99 -36.78 -14.07
C GLY A 699 30.22 -37.85 -13.31
N GLN A 700 30.44 -38.03 -12.00
CA GLN A 700 29.76 -39.05 -11.22
C GLN A 700 28.33 -38.64 -10.83
N THR A 701 27.50 -39.65 -10.65
CA THR A 701 26.12 -39.57 -10.17
C THR A 701 26.06 -40.02 -8.72
N LEU A 702 25.62 -39.12 -7.84
CA LEU A 702 25.23 -39.40 -6.47
C LEU A 702 23.82 -40.00 -6.45
N THR A 703 23.66 -41.10 -5.73
CA THR A 703 22.35 -41.64 -5.32
C THR A 703 22.31 -41.70 -3.80
N VAL A 704 21.30 -41.07 -3.22
CA VAL A 704 20.98 -41.10 -1.79
C VAL A 704 19.66 -41.84 -1.64
N ASP A 705 19.68 -42.99 -0.97
CA ASP A 705 18.45 -43.71 -0.58
C ASP A 705 18.26 -43.55 0.94
N ALA A 706 17.20 -42.85 1.37
CA ALA A 706 16.78 -42.78 2.77
C ALA A 706 15.54 -43.65 2.97
N VAL A 707 15.71 -44.79 3.64
CA VAL A 707 14.63 -45.78 3.83
C VAL A 707 14.11 -45.67 5.26
N PRO A 708 12.85 -45.26 5.48
CA PRO A 708 12.24 -45.28 6.81
C PRO A 708 12.32 -46.66 7.45
N MET A 709 12.60 -46.70 8.76
CA MET A 709 12.49 -47.92 9.53
C MET A 709 11.01 -48.29 9.69
N ALA A 710 10.69 -49.58 9.54
CA ALA A 710 9.30 -50.05 9.51
C ALA A 710 8.50 -49.60 10.75
N GLN A 711 7.27 -49.11 10.53
CA GLN A 711 6.33 -48.63 11.55
C GLN A 711 6.77 -47.37 12.33
N SER A 712 7.70 -46.59 11.79
CA SER A 712 8.11 -45.32 12.38
C SER A 712 7.11 -44.19 12.10
N GLY A 713 6.32 -44.30 11.03
CA GLY A 713 5.53 -43.17 10.53
C GLY A 713 6.40 -42.04 9.96
N SER A 714 7.70 -42.30 9.76
CA SER A 714 8.66 -41.34 9.21
C SER A 714 8.42 -41.13 7.73
N ASP A 715 8.53 -39.88 7.31
CA ASP A 715 8.36 -39.42 5.94
C ASP A 715 9.52 -38.46 5.64
N PRO A 716 10.70 -39.01 5.27
CA PRO A 716 11.89 -38.22 5.06
C PRO A 716 11.87 -37.57 3.69
N SER A 717 12.15 -36.27 3.62
CA SER A 717 12.53 -35.60 2.38
C SER A 717 14.05 -35.47 2.30
N ILE A 718 14.60 -35.41 1.08
CA ILE A 718 16.04 -35.31 0.84
C ILE A 718 16.32 -34.10 -0.03
N TYR A 719 17.29 -33.28 0.32
CA TYR A 719 17.78 -32.23 -0.56
C TYR A 719 19.28 -31.95 -0.44
N LEU A 720 19.83 -31.39 -1.51
CA LEU A 720 21.25 -31.09 -1.64
C LEU A 720 21.51 -29.59 -1.62
N VAL A 721 22.36 -29.16 -0.69
CA VAL A 721 22.85 -27.77 -0.60
C VAL A 721 24.33 -27.75 -0.93
N LYS A 722 24.77 -26.83 -1.79
CA LYS A 722 26.19 -26.73 -2.15
C LYS A 722 27.00 -26.15 -0.99
N GLN A 723 28.21 -26.68 -0.73
CA GLN A 723 29.15 -26.04 0.20
C GLN A 723 29.57 -24.62 -0.27
N PRO A 724 29.97 -23.70 0.64
CA PRO A 724 30.23 -23.87 2.07
C PRO A 724 28.97 -23.87 2.97
N ALA A 725 29.13 -24.17 4.27
CA ALA A 725 28.05 -24.22 5.26
C ALA A 725 27.22 -22.91 5.36
N SER A 726 27.80 -21.77 4.97
CA SER A 726 27.06 -20.49 4.90
C SER A 726 25.94 -20.46 3.86
N ASN A 727 25.87 -21.45 2.96
CA ASN A 727 24.75 -21.60 2.02
C ASN A 727 23.53 -22.28 2.66
N CYS A 728 23.69 -22.88 3.85
CA CYS A 728 22.59 -23.42 4.64
C CYS A 728 21.97 -22.31 5.49
N THR A 729 21.10 -21.53 4.87
CA THR A 729 20.25 -20.53 5.54
C THR A 729 18.93 -21.18 5.94
N VAL A 730 18.06 -20.45 6.66
CA VAL A 730 16.68 -20.90 6.98
C VAL A 730 15.87 -21.26 5.72
N THR A 731 16.22 -20.63 4.59
CA THR A 731 15.64 -20.85 3.25
C THR A 731 16.71 -21.29 2.25
N PRO A 732 17.24 -22.52 2.34
CA PRO A 732 18.36 -22.91 1.52
C PRO A 732 17.98 -22.98 0.04
N THR A 733 18.91 -22.57 -0.83
CA THR A 733 18.82 -22.82 -2.27
C THR A 733 19.42 -24.17 -2.58
N CYS A 734 18.58 -25.13 -2.97
CA CYS A 734 19.04 -26.48 -3.27
C CYS A 734 19.42 -26.64 -4.74
N ILE A 735 20.36 -27.56 -5.00
CA ILE A 735 20.75 -27.98 -6.35
C ILE A 735 19.95 -29.22 -6.83
N ALA A 736 19.30 -29.91 -5.89
CA ALA A 736 18.35 -30.99 -6.10
C ALA A 736 17.57 -31.21 -4.79
N GLY A 737 16.34 -31.69 -4.90
CA GLY A 737 15.56 -32.19 -3.78
C GLY A 737 14.55 -33.23 -4.27
N GLU A 738 14.12 -34.10 -3.36
CA GLU A 738 13.15 -35.16 -3.61
C GLU A 738 12.27 -35.39 -2.38
N ASP A 739 10.97 -35.53 -2.62
CA ASP A 739 9.92 -35.76 -1.64
C ASP A 739 8.72 -36.46 -2.32
N ASN A 740 8.98 -37.62 -2.91
CA ASN A 740 7.95 -38.41 -3.62
C ASN A 740 7.43 -39.58 -2.77
N GLY A 741 8.14 -39.94 -1.71
CA GLY A 741 7.68 -40.91 -0.73
C GLY A 741 6.43 -40.42 0.01
N VAL A 742 5.62 -41.35 0.47
CA VAL A 742 4.68 -41.08 1.58
C VAL A 742 5.21 -41.77 2.82
N ALA A 743 4.67 -41.44 3.99
CA ALA A 743 5.08 -42.04 5.26
C ALA A 743 5.37 -43.56 5.18
N ASN A 744 6.60 -43.93 5.57
CA ASN A 744 7.23 -45.25 5.51
C ASN A 744 7.76 -45.72 4.14
N ASP A 745 7.58 -44.98 3.06
CA ASP A 745 8.19 -45.28 1.76
C ASP A 745 9.64 -44.76 1.69
N PRO A 746 10.55 -45.46 0.99
CA PRO A 746 11.88 -44.95 0.72
C PRO A 746 11.87 -43.64 -0.06
N GLU A 747 12.68 -42.69 0.36
CA GLU A 747 13.00 -41.50 -0.42
C GLU A 747 14.32 -41.67 -1.17
N LYS A 748 14.37 -41.23 -2.43
CA LYS A 748 15.52 -41.46 -3.32
C LYS A 748 15.86 -40.25 -4.17
N LEU A 749 16.99 -39.63 -3.85
CA LEU A 749 17.54 -38.52 -4.63
C LEU A 749 18.67 -39.00 -5.55
N VAL A 750 18.64 -38.59 -6.82
CA VAL A 750 19.70 -38.85 -7.81
C VAL A 750 20.22 -37.53 -8.40
N TYR A 751 21.53 -37.28 -8.31
CA TYR A 751 22.16 -36.06 -8.81
C TYR A 751 23.46 -36.33 -9.57
N LYS A 752 23.58 -35.84 -10.80
CA LYS A 752 24.80 -35.95 -11.61
C LYS A 752 25.66 -34.68 -11.50
N ASN A 753 26.90 -34.83 -11.04
CA ASN A 753 27.88 -33.75 -11.10
C ASN A 753 28.37 -33.57 -12.54
N ALA A 754 27.71 -32.70 -13.30
CA ALA A 754 28.09 -32.34 -14.66
C ALA A 754 29.23 -31.30 -14.74
N THR A 755 29.81 -30.90 -13.61
CA THR A 755 30.93 -29.96 -13.59
C THR A 755 32.25 -30.65 -13.94
N THR A 756 33.28 -29.86 -14.24
CA THR A 756 34.62 -30.36 -14.58
C THR A 756 35.47 -30.71 -13.35
N GLY A 757 34.99 -30.47 -12.14
CA GLY A 757 35.68 -30.71 -10.88
C GLY A 757 34.82 -31.48 -9.88
N ALA A 758 35.40 -31.83 -8.73
CA ALA A 758 34.62 -32.36 -7.62
C ALA A 758 33.67 -31.29 -7.08
N LEU A 759 32.48 -31.70 -6.67
CA LEU A 759 31.46 -30.84 -6.10
C LEU A 759 31.17 -31.29 -4.66
N ASP A 760 31.49 -30.44 -3.69
CA ASP A 760 31.18 -30.69 -2.29
C ASP A 760 29.76 -30.21 -1.95
N VAL A 761 28.96 -31.10 -1.36
CA VAL A 761 27.56 -30.85 -1.04
C VAL A 761 27.23 -31.31 0.37
N PHE A 762 26.19 -30.72 0.93
CA PHE A 762 25.45 -31.24 2.08
C PHE A 762 24.24 -32.03 1.58
N ILE A 763 23.98 -33.15 2.24
CA ILE A 763 22.74 -33.93 2.11
C ILE A 763 21.93 -33.63 3.35
N VAL A 764 20.76 -33.03 3.19
CA VAL A 764 19.84 -32.77 4.29
C VAL A 764 18.69 -33.75 4.22
N ILE A 765 18.42 -34.43 5.32
CA ILE A 765 17.27 -35.30 5.54
C ILE A 765 16.33 -34.58 6.49
N ASP A 766 15.11 -34.31 6.05
CA ASP A 766 14.15 -33.45 6.74
C ASP A 766 12.78 -34.16 6.84
N THR A 767 11.82 -33.61 7.59
CA THR A 767 10.47 -34.15 7.74
C THR A 767 9.43 -33.05 7.89
N TYR A 768 8.22 -33.29 7.39
CA TYR A 768 7.07 -32.42 7.65
C TYR A 768 6.59 -32.48 9.10
N SER A 769 6.90 -33.56 9.82
CA SER A 769 6.34 -33.79 11.14
C SER A 769 7.14 -33.09 12.24
N THR A 770 6.48 -32.18 12.95
CA THR A 770 7.03 -31.56 14.17
C THR A 770 7.02 -32.50 15.38
N THR A 771 6.36 -33.66 15.27
CA THR A 771 6.11 -34.56 16.42
C THR A 771 6.70 -35.95 16.26
N VAL A 772 7.01 -36.36 15.03
CA VAL A 772 7.55 -37.69 14.72
C VAL A 772 8.93 -37.50 14.08
N PRO A 773 10.03 -37.82 14.80
CA PRO A 773 11.35 -37.78 14.19
C PRO A 773 11.48 -38.84 13.10
N ASN A 774 12.30 -38.57 12.10
CA ASN A 774 12.66 -39.54 11.09
C ASN A 774 13.58 -40.60 11.69
N ASN A 775 13.21 -41.87 11.61
CA ASN A 775 14.11 -43.00 11.85
C ASN A 775 14.30 -43.75 10.54
N TYR A 776 15.55 -43.83 10.05
CA TYR A 776 15.83 -44.30 8.71
C TYR A 776 17.18 -45.01 8.59
N THR A 777 17.33 -45.75 7.50
CA THR A 777 18.64 -46.17 7.00
C THR A 777 19.04 -45.27 5.85
N LEU A 778 20.32 -44.87 5.80
CA LEU A 778 20.86 -44.02 4.75
C LEU A 778 21.89 -44.79 3.93
N LYS A 779 21.68 -44.87 2.62
CA LYS A 779 22.63 -45.47 1.68
C LYS A 779 23.14 -44.45 0.69
N ILE A 780 24.45 -44.39 0.54
CA ILE A 780 25.13 -43.47 -0.38
C ILE A 780 25.87 -44.25 -1.46
N THR A 781 25.57 -43.95 -2.73
CA THR A 781 26.25 -44.55 -3.88
C THR A 781 26.74 -43.47 -4.83
N LEU A 782 28.00 -43.59 -5.26
CA LEU A 782 28.59 -42.82 -6.35
C LEU A 782 28.94 -43.76 -7.51
N ALA A 783 28.44 -43.45 -8.71
CA ALA A 783 28.69 -44.20 -9.94
C ALA A 783 29.02 -43.26 -11.11
N PRO A 784 29.77 -43.71 -12.13
CA PRO A 784 30.07 -42.92 -13.33
C PRO A 784 28.83 -42.47 -14.13
#